data_AF-A0A9E0LWU1-F1
#
_entry.id   AF-A0A9E0LWU1-F1
#
_cell.length_a   1.000
_cell.length_b   1.000
_cell.length_c   1.000
_cell.angle_alpha   90.00
_cell.angle_beta   90.00
_cell.angle_gamma   90.00
#
_symmetry.space_group_name_H-M   'P 1'
#
loop_
_entity.id
_entity.type
_entity.pdbx_description
1 polymer ?
#
loop_
_entity_poly.entity_id
_entity_poly.type
_entity_poly.pdbx_seq_one_letter_code
_entity_poly.pdbx_strand_id
1 'polypeptide(L)'
;MGRKRSTRGTRPRLAWALAATVAAGLFAPVASLADAPPLPSSRFGSVEVAGAPAAPGTLVEAVFGGGTIASAAAFADGGSRYRLDVPGDRPETPEVEGPTPGQSFEIRIAGAPATTAVWTEGTFTALDLAASAGADLAIAISDGQSSVLPAQVLTVTLTAQNPGGTAASGVRLAAGLPAGAQFLSSGDGGSVVAGEVVWPLFELAPASSVTRSFSVRLAATFVAGVETITTTARIAHDGAAGGDPQPSNDLASDVDALAATPDLVVTIDDGNTSVAPGATFIQRLRVTNAGTQGATQVAPTVSLPAGAVFYSASHGGALAASTVTFPAVALAAGETLSRAVTLRLPADLQPVVTELAVSGEAHDDGANGADPTPGDNSATDLDIVAHAADLAVEIIAASSAPIDPQTLAISGEVQVDFRNRGTLPAGGFTVAVFEDLDRDGTFSRATDRIVGESAVAGAAVGELASLAVAVDGVVEMRDARLFAMVDADGAVVEIDEGNNVGSSGEACGTPGDLSSLNPVVELAWPPAGGPAYEPLSVDSLSTPIVVQLTDDNGDGVWDEQDFPDIVFVTANLAPTFPPEPDIVLRAIRGDSGAALWNVPGLFTVPPSFFSMSGLAAGDIDGDGKPEIVTSVVTPDGYGFLQAYEHNGAFKWRSQNYDTHPFGSGTSNRDNPSLADLDGDGDVEIVVGAHVFDRAGHRLWAGTGGQAYQTQRNNQIVGGAISVVADVDLDGLQEIVTGNTLYRFDGTIAWQRPETDGYPAVVNADSDPQAEIVVVSRGFVRLHDTDGTLLWGPLEMPGSDPESGGPPAIGDLDGDGEPEIVVAGSDILWALHLDGTALWQASTRDYSSSQTGATLFDFDGDGAYEVVYRDERRLRIYRGLDGDVHFEHILSSTTMVEMPVVADVDRDGNAEILVTSDHAWDYP
;
A
#
# COMPACT_ATOMS: atom_id res chain seq x y z
N MET A 1 -47.38 7.77 -1.84
CA MET A 1 -47.29 8.92 -0.90
C MET A 1 -45.83 9.33 -0.80
N GLY A 2 -45.53 10.64 -0.80
CA GLY A 2 -44.19 11.17 -0.46
C GLY A 2 -43.32 11.62 -1.64
N ARG A 3 -43.05 12.94 -1.69
CA ARG A 3 -42.24 13.78 -2.61
C ARG A 3 -40.75 13.33 -2.68
N LYS A 4 -39.86 13.71 -3.62
CA LYS A 4 -39.82 14.49 -4.89
C LYS A 4 -38.44 14.17 -5.56
N ARG A 5 -38.40 14.12 -6.89
CA ARG A 5 -37.23 14.10 -7.82
C ARG A 5 -36.35 15.38 -7.66
N SER A 6 -35.12 15.56 -8.17
CA SER A 6 -34.52 15.12 -9.45
C SER A 6 -32.98 15.34 -9.55
N THR A 7 -32.29 14.32 -10.07
CA THR A 7 -31.26 14.24 -11.14
C THR A 7 -30.29 15.39 -11.52
N ARG A 8 -29.00 14.97 -11.57
CA ARG A 8 -27.95 15.02 -12.63
C ARG A 8 -27.36 16.35 -13.13
N GLY A 9 -26.02 16.37 -13.20
CA GLY A 9 -25.29 16.85 -14.38
C GLY A 9 -24.02 17.72 -14.18
N THR A 10 -22.86 17.07 -14.00
CA THR A 10 -21.53 17.34 -14.61
C THR A 10 -20.87 18.75 -14.63
N ARG A 11 -19.60 18.76 -14.15
CA ARG A 11 -18.49 19.77 -14.14
C ARG A 11 -17.95 20.09 -15.57
N PRO A 12 -17.04 21.09 -15.86
CA PRO A 12 -15.90 21.55 -15.01
C PRO A 12 -15.38 23.02 -15.09
N ARG A 13 -14.50 23.32 -14.10
CA ARG A 13 -13.33 24.24 -13.98
C ARG A 13 -13.23 25.52 -14.82
N LEU A 14 -13.07 26.69 -14.17
CA LEU A 14 -11.78 27.37 -13.94
C LEU A 14 -11.98 28.62 -13.04
N ALA A 15 -10.89 29.04 -12.39
CA ALA A 15 -10.76 30.08 -11.37
C ALA A 15 -11.35 31.46 -11.72
N TRP A 16 -11.53 32.32 -10.70
CA TRP A 16 -11.08 33.73 -10.60
C TRP A 16 -11.73 34.32 -9.33
N ALA A 17 -10.89 34.77 -8.40
CA ALA A 17 -11.30 35.48 -7.19
C ALA A 17 -11.21 36.99 -7.45
N LEU A 18 -12.29 37.74 -7.16
CA LEU A 18 -12.25 38.99 -6.38
C LEU A 18 -13.65 39.54 -6.06
N ALA A 19 -13.85 39.80 -4.77
CA ALA A 19 -14.59 40.91 -4.13
C ALA A 19 -16.00 41.35 -4.61
N ALA A 20 -16.95 41.12 -3.69
CA ALA A 20 -18.01 42.03 -3.20
C ALA A 20 -19.06 42.62 -4.18
N THR A 21 -20.12 41.83 -4.37
CA THR A 21 -21.56 42.14 -4.10
C THR A 21 -22.07 43.60 -4.13
N VAL A 22 -22.77 43.93 -5.24
CA VAL A 22 -24.15 44.52 -5.37
C VAL A 22 -24.34 46.03 -5.00
N ALA A 23 -24.96 46.92 -5.80
CA ALA A 23 -26.02 46.78 -6.81
C ALA A 23 -26.06 47.91 -7.86
N ALA A 24 -26.40 47.51 -9.09
CA ALA A 24 -27.39 48.09 -10.02
C ALA A 24 -27.35 49.58 -10.45
N GLY A 25 -27.19 49.79 -11.77
CA GLY A 25 -27.77 50.93 -12.49
C GLY A 25 -27.02 51.32 -13.77
N LEU A 26 -27.62 51.07 -14.94
CA LEU A 26 -27.10 51.38 -16.28
C LEU A 26 -26.78 52.87 -16.51
N PHE A 27 -25.70 53.17 -17.24
CA PHE A 27 -25.56 54.02 -18.46
C PHE A 27 -24.14 54.63 -18.60
N ALA A 28 -23.65 54.68 -19.85
CA ALA A 28 -22.30 55.02 -20.30
C ALA A 28 -21.95 56.53 -20.24
N PRO A 29 -20.68 56.96 -20.47
CA PRO A 29 -20.04 58.08 -19.79
C PRO A 29 -20.24 59.45 -20.46
N VAL A 30 -20.14 60.52 -19.66
CA VAL A 30 -19.94 61.90 -20.11
C VAL A 30 -18.71 62.45 -19.40
N ALA A 31 -17.81 63.09 -20.16
CA ALA A 31 -16.58 63.70 -19.70
C ALA A 31 -16.81 64.67 -18.52
N SER A 32 -16.05 64.53 -17.43
CA SER A 32 -16.08 65.47 -16.31
C SER A 32 -15.07 66.61 -16.51
N LEU A 33 -15.52 67.78 -16.09
CA LEU A 33 -14.84 69.06 -16.14
C LEU A 33 -13.52 69.07 -15.35
N ALA A 34 -12.62 69.99 -15.72
CA ALA A 34 -11.45 70.37 -14.95
C ALA A 34 -11.82 70.67 -13.49
N ASP A 35 -11.09 70.06 -12.54
CA ASP A 35 -11.28 70.25 -11.11
C ASP A 35 -11.03 71.71 -10.71
N ALA A 36 -11.86 72.20 -9.78
CA ALA A 36 -11.75 73.55 -9.24
C ALA A 36 -10.46 73.68 -8.40
N PRO A 37 -9.80 74.86 -8.37
CA PRO A 37 -8.60 75.04 -7.55
C PRO A 37 -8.90 74.76 -6.06
N PRO A 38 -7.95 74.19 -5.31
CA PRO A 38 -8.16 73.81 -3.91
C PRO A 38 -8.59 75.02 -3.09
N LEU A 39 -9.60 74.84 -2.23
CA LEU A 39 -10.10 75.91 -1.39
C LEU A 39 -9.02 76.32 -0.37
N PRO A 40 -8.78 77.63 -0.16
CA PRO A 40 -7.71 78.09 0.71
C PRO A 40 -7.94 77.65 2.16
N SER A 41 -6.85 77.48 2.89
CA SER A 41 -6.83 77.27 4.33
C SER A 41 -6.81 78.64 5.01
N SER A 42 -7.97 79.11 5.47
CA SER A 42 -8.15 80.43 6.06
C SER A 42 -7.92 80.44 7.58
N ARG A 43 -7.26 81.50 8.06
CA ARG A 43 -7.01 81.77 9.49
C ARG A 43 -7.50 83.16 9.85
N PHE A 44 -8.05 83.33 11.05
CA PHE A 44 -8.48 84.64 11.55
C PHE A 44 -8.40 84.71 13.07
N GLY A 45 -8.14 85.89 13.63
CA GLY A 45 -8.06 86.07 15.08
C GLY A 45 -7.50 87.43 15.47
N SER A 46 -7.19 87.61 16.75
CA SER A 46 -6.44 88.77 17.22
C SER A 46 -4.96 88.68 16.85
N VAL A 47 -4.30 89.82 16.74
CA VAL A 47 -2.86 89.90 16.51
C VAL A 47 -2.22 90.87 17.50
N GLU A 48 -1.27 90.36 18.28
CA GLU A 48 -0.51 91.11 19.27
C GLU A 48 0.98 91.13 18.91
N VAL A 49 1.65 92.24 19.23
CA VAL A 49 3.10 92.37 19.14
C VAL A 49 3.58 92.87 20.50
N ALA A 50 4.48 92.11 21.13
CA ALA A 50 5.01 92.42 22.46
C ALA A 50 3.92 92.64 23.54
N GLY A 51 2.85 91.85 23.50
CA GLY A 51 1.74 91.89 24.49
C GLY A 51 0.81 93.10 24.36
N ALA A 52 0.86 93.81 23.24
CA ALA A 52 -0.07 94.89 22.89
C ALA A 52 -0.74 94.62 21.54
N PRO A 53 -1.97 95.09 21.30
CA PRO A 53 -2.64 94.95 20.00
C PRO A 53 -1.77 95.54 18.88
N ALA A 54 -1.52 94.78 17.83
CA ALA A 54 -0.66 95.22 16.73
C ALA A 54 -1.22 96.47 16.06
N ALA A 55 -0.36 97.39 15.62
CA ALA A 55 -0.82 98.59 14.92
C ALA A 55 -1.61 98.22 13.65
N PRO A 56 -2.73 98.89 13.32
CA PRO A 56 -3.41 98.68 12.05
C PRO A 56 -2.44 98.84 10.87
N GLY A 57 -2.43 97.88 9.96
CA GLY A 57 -1.46 97.80 8.86
C GLY A 57 -0.28 96.86 9.13
N THR A 58 -0.12 96.31 10.35
CA THR A 58 0.92 95.31 10.63
C THR A 58 0.69 94.07 9.74
N LEU A 59 1.72 93.64 9.02
CA LEU A 59 1.62 92.50 8.11
C LEU A 59 1.62 91.18 8.89
N VAL A 60 0.70 90.28 8.52
CA VAL A 60 0.68 88.87 8.89
C VAL A 60 0.90 88.07 7.61
N GLU A 61 1.95 87.25 7.58
CA GLU A 61 2.45 86.58 6.38
C GLU A 61 2.49 85.07 6.57
N ALA A 62 2.00 84.30 5.61
CA ALA A 62 2.25 82.86 5.53
C ALA A 62 3.48 82.61 4.66
N VAL A 63 4.43 81.84 5.17
CA VAL A 63 5.69 81.50 4.51
C VAL A 63 5.78 79.99 4.32
N PHE A 64 6.06 79.57 3.09
CA PHE A 64 6.24 78.17 2.71
C PHE A 64 7.33 78.07 1.63
N GLY A 65 8.15 77.02 1.65
CA GLY A 65 9.25 76.86 0.67
C GLY A 65 10.29 77.99 0.66
N GLY A 66 10.37 78.79 1.74
CA GLY A 66 11.28 79.94 1.85
C GLY A 66 10.76 81.26 1.30
N GLY A 67 9.52 81.31 0.79
CA GLY A 67 8.87 82.53 0.28
C GLY A 67 7.51 82.81 0.92
N THR A 68 7.09 84.09 0.90
CA THR A 68 5.76 84.48 1.37
C THR A 68 4.71 84.08 0.33
N ILE A 69 3.77 83.21 0.73
CA ILE A 69 2.71 82.66 -0.13
C ILE A 69 1.35 83.35 0.07
N ALA A 70 1.14 83.99 1.21
CA ALA A 70 -0.03 84.84 1.46
C ALA A 70 0.33 85.94 2.47
N SER A 71 -0.33 87.10 2.36
CA SER A 71 -0.17 88.17 3.35
C SER A 71 -1.48 88.90 3.59
N ALA A 72 -1.65 89.40 4.82
CA ALA A 72 -2.79 90.18 5.24
C ALA A 72 -2.34 91.30 6.18
N ALA A 73 -3.03 92.44 6.13
CA ALA A 73 -2.78 93.53 7.07
C ALA A 73 -3.74 93.40 8.26
N ALA A 74 -3.20 93.59 9.47
CA ALA A 74 -3.99 93.73 10.68
C ALA A 74 -4.93 94.94 10.58
N PHE A 75 -6.16 94.83 11.06
CA PHE A 75 -7.17 95.88 11.06
C PHE A 75 -7.81 96.05 12.45
N ALA A 76 -8.37 97.23 12.70
CA ALA A 76 -8.99 97.57 13.99
C ALA A 76 -10.48 97.16 14.01
N ASP A 77 -10.83 96.22 14.89
CA ASP A 77 -12.21 95.81 15.18
C ASP A 77 -12.34 95.33 16.63
N GLY A 78 -12.62 96.26 17.56
CA GLY A 78 -12.66 95.99 19.01
C GLY A 78 -11.31 95.55 19.63
N GLY A 79 -10.24 95.63 18.85
CA GLY A 79 -8.89 95.10 19.08
C GLY A 79 -8.16 95.01 17.72
N SER A 80 -6.90 94.60 17.69
CA SER A 80 -6.21 94.35 16.41
C SER A 80 -6.48 92.93 15.94
N ARG A 81 -7.04 92.77 14.73
CA ARG A 81 -7.43 91.47 14.15
C ARG A 81 -6.85 91.28 12.76
N TYR A 82 -6.77 90.03 12.31
CA TYR A 82 -6.36 89.69 10.95
C TYR A 82 -7.24 88.59 10.36
N ARG A 83 -7.19 88.46 9.04
CA ARG A 83 -7.68 87.30 8.30
C ARG A 83 -6.69 86.99 7.18
N LEU A 84 -6.20 85.77 7.13
CA LEU A 84 -5.21 85.30 6.17
C LEU A 84 -5.76 84.06 5.45
N ASP A 85 -5.90 84.16 4.13
CA ASP A 85 -6.36 83.06 3.27
C ASP A 85 -5.13 82.46 2.58
N VAL A 86 -4.73 81.24 2.96
CA VAL A 86 -3.49 80.60 2.50
C VAL A 86 -3.78 79.63 1.34
N PRO A 87 -3.22 79.85 0.14
CA PRO A 87 -3.47 78.99 -1.02
C PRO A 87 -2.87 77.60 -0.80
N GLY A 88 -3.47 76.58 -1.42
CA GLY A 88 -2.91 75.23 -1.51
C GLY A 88 -2.13 75.04 -2.80
N ASP A 89 -1.30 74.01 -2.82
CA ASP A 89 -0.55 73.62 -4.01
C ASP A 89 -1.50 73.13 -5.12
N ARG A 90 -1.22 73.53 -6.37
CA ARG A 90 -1.95 73.01 -7.53
C ARG A 90 -1.12 71.92 -8.20
N PRO A 91 -1.53 70.64 -8.13
CA PRO A 91 -0.74 69.56 -8.70
C PRO A 91 -0.58 69.67 -10.23
N GLU A 92 -1.40 70.48 -10.90
CA GLU A 92 -1.35 70.73 -12.34
C GLU A 92 -0.31 71.77 -12.78
N THR A 93 0.31 72.52 -11.88
CA THR A 93 1.34 73.53 -12.19
C THR A 93 2.73 73.07 -11.71
N PRO A 94 3.82 73.42 -12.42
CA PRO A 94 5.18 73.08 -11.98
C PRO A 94 5.68 73.92 -10.80
N GLU A 95 5.00 75.01 -10.49
CA GLU A 95 5.37 75.99 -9.48
C GLU A 95 4.65 75.63 -8.17
N VAL A 96 5.38 75.48 -7.07
CA VAL A 96 4.75 75.20 -5.77
C VAL A 96 4.14 76.48 -5.22
N GLU A 97 2.82 76.66 -5.37
CA GLU A 97 2.15 77.90 -4.94
C GLU A 97 1.75 77.91 -3.46
N GLY A 98 1.67 76.74 -2.83
CA GLY A 98 1.29 76.56 -1.44
C GLY A 98 1.55 75.15 -0.92
N PRO A 99 1.13 74.83 0.31
CA PRO A 99 1.29 73.48 0.86
C PRO A 99 0.20 72.53 0.36
N THR A 100 0.48 71.21 0.39
CA THR A 100 -0.52 70.15 0.20
C THR A 100 -1.23 69.79 1.52
N PRO A 101 -2.41 69.13 1.52
CA PRO A 101 -3.11 68.72 2.74
C PRO A 101 -2.19 68.04 3.76
N GLY A 102 -2.11 68.59 4.98
CA GLY A 102 -1.30 68.04 6.07
C GLY A 102 0.12 68.63 6.18
N GLN A 103 0.61 69.36 5.19
CA GLN A 103 1.89 70.08 5.29
C GLN A 103 1.77 71.34 6.15
N SER A 104 2.82 71.66 6.90
CA SER A 104 2.91 72.87 7.73
C SER A 104 3.48 74.06 6.96
N PHE A 105 2.98 75.25 7.26
CA PHE A 105 3.52 76.54 6.83
C PHE A 105 3.75 77.45 8.04
N GLU A 106 4.70 78.38 7.93
CA GLU A 106 5.03 79.35 8.99
C GLU A 106 4.14 80.59 8.87
N ILE A 107 3.69 81.15 9.99
CA ILE A 107 3.03 82.45 10.05
C ILE A 107 3.95 83.43 10.75
N ARG A 108 4.19 84.58 10.11
CA ARG A 108 5.00 85.69 10.63
C ARG A 108 4.14 86.92 10.89
N ILE A 109 4.49 87.71 11.90
CA ILE A 109 3.95 89.05 12.15
C ILE A 109 5.09 90.06 11.97
N ALA A 110 4.90 91.03 11.08
CA ALA A 110 5.91 92.05 10.74
C ALA A 110 7.29 91.45 10.37
N GLY A 111 7.29 90.29 9.71
CA GLY A 111 8.50 89.55 9.34
C GLY A 111 9.13 88.70 10.45
N ALA A 112 8.63 88.75 11.70
CA ALA A 112 9.07 87.87 12.78
C ALA A 112 8.21 86.59 12.85
N PRO A 113 8.78 85.40 13.07
CA PRO A 113 8.04 84.17 13.30
C PRO A 113 7.03 84.34 14.44
N ALA A 114 5.80 83.87 14.25
CA ALA A 114 4.76 83.88 15.27
C ALA A 114 4.31 82.47 15.63
N THR A 115 4.01 81.63 14.63
CA THR A 115 3.62 80.24 14.86
C THR A 115 3.69 79.45 13.54
N THR A 116 3.48 78.14 13.58
CA THR A 116 3.30 77.30 12.39
C THR A 116 1.89 76.73 12.36
N ALA A 117 1.29 76.62 11.18
CA ALA A 117 -0.04 76.05 11.00
C ALA A 117 -0.03 74.96 9.92
N VAL A 118 -0.91 73.97 10.07
CA VAL A 118 -1.10 72.92 9.05
C VAL A 118 -2.08 73.41 8.00
N TRP A 119 -1.76 73.19 6.73
CA TRP A 119 -2.65 73.48 5.62
C TRP A 119 -3.71 72.39 5.49
N THR A 120 -4.98 72.79 5.48
CA THR A 120 -6.11 71.89 5.30
C THR A 120 -7.12 72.56 4.39
N GLU A 121 -7.47 71.88 3.31
CA GLU A 121 -8.31 72.42 2.26
C GLU A 121 -9.66 72.90 2.80
N GLY A 122 -10.08 74.11 2.40
CA GLY A 122 -11.39 74.66 2.72
C GLY A 122 -11.66 74.96 4.19
N THR A 123 -10.62 74.98 5.04
CA THR A 123 -10.79 75.26 6.46
C THR A 123 -10.86 76.76 6.76
N PHE A 124 -11.67 77.12 7.76
CA PHE A 124 -11.79 78.48 8.28
C PHE A 124 -11.65 78.44 9.81
N THR A 125 -10.42 78.62 10.30
CA THR A 125 -10.05 78.33 11.69
C THR A 125 -9.65 79.59 12.44
N ALA A 126 -10.18 79.74 13.66
CA ALA A 126 -9.76 80.81 14.57
C ALA A 126 -8.33 80.55 15.07
N LEU A 127 -7.47 81.57 15.03
CA LEU A 127 -6.09 81.52 15.47
C LEU A 127 -5.68 82.92 15.93
N ASP A 128 -5.48 83.11 17.23
CA ASP A 128 -4.94 84.35 17.77
C ASP A 128 -3.41 84.29 17.69
N LEU A 129 -2.80 85.37 17.18
CA LEU A 129 -1.35 85.45 16.98
C LEU A 129 -0.72 86.43 17.96
N ALA A 130 0.45 86.07 18.47
CA ALA A 130 1.30 86.95 19.25
C ALA A 130 2.74 86.83 18.78
N ALA A 131 3.39 87.96 18.43
CA ALA A 131 4.83 87.99 18.18
C ALA A 131 5.55 88.48 19.44
N SER A 132 6.48 87.64 19.92
CA SER A 132 7.33 87.95 21.06
C SER A 132 8.51 88.84 20.65
N ALA A 133 8.79 89.86 21.46
CA ALA A 133 10.04 90.62 21.35
C ALA A 133 11.21 89.95 22.11
N GLY A 134 10.94 88.94 22.95
CA GLY A 134 11.94 88.21 23.74
C GLY A 134 12.58 87.04 22.98
N ALA A 135 13.48 86.31 23.65
CA ALA A 135 13.90 84.99 23.18
C ALA A 135 12.73 83.99 23.28
N ASP A 136 12.60 83.13 22.29
CA ASP A 136 11.63 82.02 22.23
C ASP A 136 12.42 80.82 21.72
N LEU A 137 12.61 79.80 22.54
CA LEU A 137 13.37 78.61 22.19
C LEU A 137 12.43 77.52 21.71
N ALA A 138 12.78 76.87 20.61
CA ALA A 138 12.08 75.68 20.16
C ALA A 138 13.09 74.57 19.90
N ILE A 139 12.70 73.33 20.20
CA ILE A 139 13.51 72.16 19.92
C ILE A 139 12.74 71.15 19.08
N ALA A 140 13.42 70.55 18.12
CA ALA A 140 12.99 69.33 17.44
C ALA A 140 14.08 68.26 17.62
N ILE A 141 13.67 67.00 17.66
CA ILE A 141 14.57 65.84 17.74
C ILE A 141 14.11 64.81 16.72
N SER A 142 15.07 64.22 16.00
CA SER A 142 14.81 63.11 15.09
C SER A 142 16.11 62.36 14.79
N ASP A 143 16.05 61.04 14.67
CA ASP A 143 17.12 60.21 14.09
C ASP A 143 16.89 59.89 12.59
N GLY A 144 15.78 60.37 12.03
CA GLY A 144 15.38 60.16 10.64
C GLY A 144 14.73 58.79 10.37
N GLN A 145 14.43 58.02 11.40
CA GLN A 145 13.78 56.72 11.32
C GLN A 145 12.39 56.78 11.97
N SER A 146 11.59 55.77 11.69
CA SER A 146 10.31 55.52 12.37
C SER A 146 10.27 54.14 13.03
N SER A 147 11.32 53.34 12.79
CA SER A 147 11.51 52.02 13.35
C SER A 147 13.00 51.69 13.44
N VAL A 148 13.37 51.03 14.53
CA VAL A 148 14.75 50.72 14.90
C VAL A 148 14.90 49.24 15.26
N LEU A 149 16.08 48.69 15.02
CA LEU A 149 16.43 47.30 15.30
C LEU A 149 17.30 47.18 16.56
N PRO A 150 17.22 46.05 17.28
CA PRO A 150 18.17 45.72 18.33
C PRO A 150 19.64 45.78 17.87
N ALA A 151 20.53 46.17 18.79
CA ALA A 151 21.96 46.41 18.56
C ALA A 151 22.30 47.50 17.51
N GLN A 152 21.31 48.16 16.90
CA GLN A 152 21.51 49.21 15.90
C GLN A 152 22.22 50.42 16.51
N VAL A 153 23.06 51.08 15.70
CA VAL A 153 23.61 52.39 16.03
C VAL A 153 22.69 53.47 15.48
N LEU A 154 22.08 54.26 16.37
CA LEU A 154 21.25 55.41 16.04
C LEU A 154 22.08 56.69 16.10
N THR A 155 21.82 57.63 15.19
CA THR A 155 22.40 58.98 15.25
C THR A 155 21.25 59.98 15.35
N VAL A 156 21.06 60.49 16.57
CA VAL A 156 19.97 61.40 16.90
C VAL A 156 20.42 62.83 16.63
N THR A 157 19.60 63.60 15.92
CA THR A 157 19.83 65.01 15.61
C THR A 157 18.82 65.89 16.33
N LEU A 158 19.31 66.86 17.07
CA LEU A 158 18.53 67.92 17.70
C LEU A 158 18.64 69.18 16.83
N THR A 159 17.51 69.83 16.58
CA THR A 159 17.45 71.16 15.96
C THR A 159 16.94 72.15 16.99
N ALA A 160 17.85 72.96 17.54
CA ALA A 160 17.54 74.06 18.44
C ALA A 160 17.30 75.33 17.63
N GLN A 161 16.20 76.04 17.90
CA GLN A 161 15.79 77.24 17.18
C GLN A 161 15.48 78.36 18.16
N ASN A 162 15.73 79.59 17.75
CA ASN A 162 15.22 80.78 18.42
C ASN A 162 14.33 81.58 17.46
N PRO A 163 13.04 81.20 17.30
CA PRO A 163 12.07 82.00 16.53
C PRO A 163 11.86 83.42 17.08
N GLY A 164 12.27 83.70 18.32
CA GLY A 164 12.11 85.00 18.97
C GLY A 164 12.95 86.13 18.37
N GLY A 165 12.56 87.37 18.70
CA GLY A 165 13.19 88.58 18.20
C GLY A 165 14.49 89.00 18.89
N THR A 166 14.87 88.32 19.98
CA THR A 166 16.08 88.64 20.79
C THR A 166 16.98 87.41 20.96
N ALA A 167 18.29 87.61 21.03
CA ALA A 167 19.26 86.53 21.22
C ALA A 167 19.07 85.83 22.58
N ALA A 168 19.11 84.50 22.58
CA ALA A 168 19.06 83.69 23.80
C ALA A 168 20.50 83.41 24.28
N SER A 169 20.88 83.92 25.46
CA SER A 169 22.16 83.61 26.09
C SER A 169 22.06 82.42 27.04
N GLY A 170 23.18 81.74 27.26
CA GLY A 170 23.25 80.63 28.21
C GLY A 170 22.32 79.47 27.86
N VAL A 171 22.13 79.18 26.56
CA VAL A 171 21.27 78.10 26.09
C VAL A 171 21.79 76.76 26.59
N ARG A 172 20.92 76.01 27.25
CA ARG A 172 21.14 74.68 27.81
C ARG A 172 20.38 73.69 26.95
N LEU A 173 21.11 72.80 26.30
CA LEU A 173 20.54 71.71 25.51
C LEU A 173 20.88 70.39 26.17
N ALA A 174 19.88 69.53 26.32
CA ALA A 174 20.06 68.18 26.84
C ALA A 174 19.12 67.18 26.14
N ALA A 175 19.61 65.97 25.88
CA ALA A 175 18.82 64.84 25.38
C ALA A 175 19.00 63.62 26.29
N GLY A 176 17.91 62.97 26.67
CA GLY A 176 17.96 61.68 27.36
C GLY A 176 18.57 60.61 26.46
N LEU A 177 19.32 59.67 27.06
CA LEU A 177 19.67 58.43 26.36
C LEU A 177 18.44 57.52 26.31
N PRO A 178 18.14 56.86 25.18
CA PRO A 178 17.08 55.87 25.15
C PRO A 178 17.35 54.74 26.15
N ALA A 179 16.29 54.14 26.68
CA ALA A 179 16.41 53.10 27.70
C ALA A 179 17.26 51.92 27.20
N GLY A 180 18.27 51.53 27.98
CA GLY A 180 19.19 50.43 27.63
C GLY A 180 20.23 50.75 26.55
N ALA A 181 20.24 51.95 25.98
CA ALA A 181 21.18 52.33 24.94
C ALA A 181 22.57 52.70 25.52
N GLN A 182 23.63 52.27 24.83
CA GLN A 182 25.01 52.63 25.12
C GLN A 182 25.39 53.89 24.34
N PHE A 183 25.83 54.94 25.03
CA PHE A 183 26.38 56.12 24.38
C PHE A 183 27.70 55.81 23.65
N LEU A 184 27.85 56.31 22.41
CA LEU A 184 29.05 56.14 21.60
C LEU A 184 29.82 57.46 21.43
N SER A 185 29.14 58.49 20.92
CA SER A 185 29.77 59.77 20.58
C SER A 185 28.76 60.91 20.51
N SER A 186 29.23 62.15 20.57
CA SER A 186 28.41 63.34 20.34
C SER A 186 29.18 64.42 19.59
N GLY A 187 28.46 65.21 18.80
CA GLY A 187 28.94 66.44 18.19
C GLY A 187 29.07 67.58 19.21
N ASP A 188 29.83 68.61 18.82
CA ASP A 188 29.87 69.93 19.49
C ASP A 188 30.17 69.90 21.00
N GLY A 189 30.97 68.92 21.44
CA GLY A 189 31.42 68.83 22.83
C GLY A 189 30.35 68.34 23.83
N GLY A 190 29.27 67.72 23.34
CA GLY A 190 28.29 67.04 24.19
C GLY A 190 28.96 65.99 25.10
N SER A 191 28.39 65.76 26.28
CA SER A 191 28.88 64.74 27.21
C SER A 191 27.75 64.16 28.05
N VAL A 192 27.87 62.89 28.44
CA VAL A 192 26.84 62.23 29.24
C VAL A 192 26.95 62.65 30.71
N VAL A 193 25.88 63.24 31.24
CA VAL A 193 25.73 63.62 32.64
C VAL A 193 24.40 63.09 33.13
N ALA A 194 24.43 62.23 34.17
CA ALA A 194 23.22 61.67 34.79
C ALA A 194 22.21 61.01 33.82
N GLY A 195 22.71 60.35 32.76
CA GLY A 195 21.86 59.64 31.78
C GLY A 195 21.40 60.48 30.59
N GLU A 196 21.88 61.72 30.47
CA GLU A 196 21.53 62.62 29.37
C GLU A 196 22.79 63.17 28.70
N VAL A 197 22.76 63.34 27.38
CA VAL A 197 23.78 64.08 26.64
C VAL A 197 23.52 65.56 26.84
N VAL A 198 24.43 66.25 27.51
CA VAL A 198 24.35 67.69 27.80
C VAL A 198 25.44 68.42 27.01
N TRP A 199 25.05 69.48 26.30
CA TRP A 199 25.99 70.31 25.53
C TRP A 199 26.49 71.52 26.32
N PRO A 200 27.70 72.02 26.02
CA PRO A 200 28.18 73.29 26.55
C PRO A 200 27.23 74.44 26.24
N LEU A 201 27.18 75.44 27.13
CA LEU A 201 26.36 76.63 26.93
C LEU A 201 26.75 77.37 25.66
N PHE A 202 25.76 77.86 24.92
CA PHE A 202 25.97 78.70 23.73
C PHE A 202 24.94 79.83 23.65
N GLU A 203 25.16 80.74 22.70
CA GLU A 203 24.23 81.81 22.35
C GLU A 203 23.49 81.44 21.05
N LEU A 204 22.17 81.65 21.01
CA LEU A 204 21.37 81.41 19.81
C LEU A 204 20.74 82.73 19.35
N ALA A 205 21.18 83.20 18.17
CA ALA A 205 20.76 84.48 17.61
C ALA A 205 19.25 84.49 17.25
N PRO A 206 18.63 85.68 17.14
CA PRO A 206 17.24 85.80 16.70
C PRO A 206 17.01 85.15 15.33
N ALA A 207 15.87 84.51 15.15
CA ALA A 207 15.46 83.82 13.91
C ALA A 207 16.54 82.84 13.36
N SER A 208 17.32 82.22 14.24
CA SER A 208 18.39 81.28 13.85
C SER A 208 18.15 79.88 14.39
N SER A 209 18.76 78.89 13.73
CA SER A 209 18.74 77.50 14.15
C SER A 209 20.16 76.92 14.18
N VAL A 210 20.37 75.94 15.06
CA VAL A 210 21.61 75.17 15.14
C VAL A 210 21.29 73.71 15.39
N THR A 211 22.10 72.81 14.84
CA THR A 211 21.97 71.38 15.07
C THR A 211 23.01 70.87 16.06
N ARG A 212 22.63 69.82 16.79
CA ARG A 212 23.52 69.01 17.63
C ARG A 212 23.18 67.55 17.38
N SER A 213 24.16 66.66 17.52
CA SER A 213 23.91 65.24 17.35
C SER A 213 24.64 64.38 18.34
N PHE A 214 24.11 63.18 18.58
CA PHE A 214 24.79 62.13 19.32
C PHE A 214 24.43 60.76 18.77
N SER A 215 25.34 59.81 18.92
CA SER A 215 25.15 58.43 18.48
C SER A 215 25.13 57.48 19.67
N VAL A 216 24.19 56.55 19.64
CA VAL A 216 24.00 55.50 20.64
C VAL A 216 23.91 54.14 19.96
N ARG A 217 24.27 53.08 20.68
CA ARG A 217 23.98 51.69 20.29
C ARG A 217 22.84 51.18 21.16
N LEU A 218 21.73 50.75 20.55
CA LEU A 218 20.63 50.13 21.26
C LEU A 218 21.06 48.79 21.90
N ALA A 219 20.34 48.36 22.93
CA ALA A 219 20.56 47.05 23.53
C ALA A 219 20.40 45.93 22.48
N ALA A 220 21.17 44.85 22.61
CA ALA A 220 21.07 43.70 21.72
C ALA A 220 19.80 42.86 22.01
N THR A 221 19.28 42.95 23.23
CA THR A 221 18.08 42.25 23.67
C THR A 221 17.22 43.16 24.54
N PHE A 222 15.91 42.93 24.51
CA PHE A 222 14.91 43.67 25.26
C PHE A 222 14.03 42.73 26.09
N VAL A 223 13.49 43.25 27.19
CA VAL A 223 12.45 42.55 27.95
C VAL A 223 11.13 42.53 27.15
N ALA A 224 10.23 41.62 27.50
CA ALA A 224 8.88 41.56 26.94
C ALA A 224 8.13 42.91 27.12
N GLY A 225 7.32 43.28 26.13
CA GLY A 225 6.43 44.45 26.15
C GLY A 225 7.06 45.78 25.77
N VAL A 226 8.31 45.80 25.29
CA VAL A 226 8.95 47.02 24.77
C VAL A 226 8.58 47.18 23.30
N GLU A 227 7.64 48.07 22.99
CA GLU A 227 7.18 48.31 21.61
C GLU A 227 7.84 49.53 20.97
N THR A 228 8.31 50.49 21.76
CA THR A 228 8.90 51.74 21.26
C THR A 228 10.15 52.15 22.01
N ILE A 229 11.03 52.83 21.30
CA ILE A 229 12.19 53.54 21.85
C ILE A 229 11.88 55.03 21.81
N THR A 230 11.96 55.71 22.95
CA THR A 230 11.69 57.15 23.03
C THR A 230 12.93 57.90 23.47
N THR A 231 13.24 58.98 22.76
CA THR A 231 14.32 59.91 23.10
C THR A 231 13.74 61.30 23.28
N THR A 232 13.87 61.88 24.47
CA THR A 232 13.36 63.22 24.77
C THR A 232 14.51 64.21 24.87
N ALA A 233 14.39 65.35 24.19
CA ALA A 233 15.30 66.47 24.33
C ALA A 233 14.58 67.71 24.87
N ARG A 234 15.33 68.51 25.61
CA ARG A 234 14.88 69.78 26.16
C ARG A 234 15.86 70.91 25.86
N ILE A 235 15.32 72.11 25.77
CA ILE A 235 16.08 73.35 25.64
C ILE A 235 15.63 74.34 26.70
N ALA A 236 16.54 75.20 27.17
CA ALA A 236 16.24 76.30 28.08
C ALA A 236 17.31 77.38 27.93
N HIS A 237 17.07 78.59 28.43
CA HIS A 237 18.07 79.68 28.49
C HIS A 237 18.19 80.26 29.91
N ASP A 238 19.09 81.24 30.09
CA ASP A 238 19.42 81.82 31.40
C ASP A 238 18.45 82.90 31.91
N GLY A 239 17.37 83.19 31.17
CA GLY A 239 16.36 84.21 31.50
C GLY A 239 16.78 85.65 31.25
N ALA A 240 18.01 85.92 30.76
CA ALA A 240 18.50 87.29 30.57
C ALA A 240 17.75 88.07 29.46
N ALA A 241 17.10 87.35 28.54
CA ALA A 241 16.35 87.89 27.40
C ALA A 241 14.82 87.96 27.61
N GLY A 242 14.35 87.83 28.86
CA GLY A 242 12.92 87.69 29.19
C GLY A 242 12.53 86.23 29.46
N GLY A 243 11.26 85.97 29.76
CA GLY A 243 10.75 84.59 29.85
C GLY A 243 10.39 84.06 28.47
N ASP A 244 10.51 82.74 28.29
CA ASP A 244 10.07 82.09 27.06
C ASP A 244 8.54 82.28 26.88
N PRO A 245 8.08 82.85 25.76
CA PRO A 245 6.66 83.08 25.49
C PRO A 245 5.89 81.80 25.16
N GLN A 246 6.57 80.72 24.73
CA GLN A 246 5.93 79.50 24.27
C GLN A 246 6.55 78.21 24.86
N PRO A 247 6.75 78.08 26.18
CA PRO A 247 7.55 77.02 26.82
C PRO A 247 7.08 75.57 26.55
N SER A 248 5.95 75.36 25.88
CA SER A 248 5.52 74.04 25.39
C SER A 248 6.36 73.52 24.20
N ASN A 249 7.12 74.36 23.49
CA ASN A 249 8.03 73.96 22.41
C ASN A 249 9.48 73.71 22.90
N ASP A 250 9.73 73.85 24.20
CA ASP A 250 11.03 73.62 24.84
C ASP A 250 11.34 72.13 25.07
N LEU A 251 10.38 71.24 24.77
CA LEU A 251 10.48 69.80 24.94
C LEU A 251 10.04 69.10 23.66
N ALA A 252 10.86 68.20 23.13
CA ALA A 252 10.52 67.36 21.99
C ALA A 252 10.91 65.91 22.25
N SER A 253 10.15 64.97 21.71
CA SER A 253 10.45 63.55 21.77
C SER A 253 10.42 62.93 20.39
N ASP A 254 11.37 62.03 20.14
CA ASP A 254 11.42 61.13 19.00
C ASP A 254 10.97 59.75 19.48
N VAL A 255 10.04 59.12 18.76
CA VAL A 255 9.46 57.83 19.15
C VAL A 255 9.52 56.88 17.97
N ASP A 256 10.35 55.85 18.11
CA ASP A 256 10.55 54.82 17.09
C ASP A 256 9.88 53.51 17.49
N ALA A 257 9.28 52.82 16.53
CA ALA A 257 8.83 51.45 16.73
C ALA A 257 10.02 50.50 16.85
N LEU A 258 10.10 49.71 17.92
CA LEU A 258 11.14 48.71 18.09
C LEU A 258 10.77 47.45 17.30
N ALA A 259 11.54 47.14 16.25
CA ALA A 259 11.42 45.89 15.52
C ALA A 259 12.25 44.79 16.21
N ALA A 260 11.79 44.37 17.39
CA ALA A 260 12.30 43.23 18.15
C ALA A 260 11.19 42.20 18.29
N THR A 261 11.55 40.91 18.28
CA THR A 261 10.61 39.80 18.44
C THR A 261 11.30 38.67 19.21
N PRO A 262 10.52 37.82 19.92
CA PRO A 262 10.97 36.49 20.30
C PRO A 262 11.23 35.60 19.08
N ASP A 263 12.04 34.56 19.28
CA ASP A 263 12.32 33.49 18.31
C ASP A 263 12.60 32.22 19.12
N LEU A 264 11.67 31.27 19.14
CA LEU A 264 11.67 30.11 20.02
C LEU A 264 12.20 28.87 19.30
N VAL A 265 13.45 28.53 19.56
CA VAL A 265 14.09 27.32 19.02
C VAL A 265 13.88 26.14 19.96
N VAL A 266 13.26 25.08 19.46
CA VAL A 266 12.99 23.84 20.19
C VAL A 266 13.95 22.72 19.77
N THR A 267 14.41 21.96 20.76
CA THR A 267 15.12 20.68 20.55
C THR A 267 14.58 19.64 21.52
N ILE A 268 14.49 18.39 21.09
CA ILE A 268 14.11 17.25 21.92
C ILE A 268 14.98 16.06 21.53
N ASP A 269 15.48 15.35 22.54
CA ASP A 269 16.42 14.23 22.39
C ASP A 269 16.49 13.46 23.73
N ASP A 270 16.45 12.13 23.69
CA ASP A 270 16.68 11.29 24.87
C ASP A 270 18.14 10.82 25.02
N GLY A 271 18.94 10.98 23.96
CA GLY A 271 20.34 10.59 23.83
C GLY A 271 20.57 9.18 23.28
N ASN A 272 19.51 8.47 22.90
CA ASN A 272 19.54 7.18 22.25
C ASN A 272 19.23 7.33 20.76
N THR A 273 19.44 6.25 20.01
CA THR A 273 18.97 6.12 18.62
C THR A 273 18.01 4.95 18.48
N SER A 274 17.73 4.27 19.59
CA SER A 274 16.92 3.07 19.65
C SER A 274 16.44 2.78 21.06
N VAL A 275 15.21 2.28 21.18
CA VAL A 275 14.58 1.93 22.46
C VAL A 275 13.90 0.57 22.36
N ALA A 276 14.19 -0.33 23.31
CA ALA A 276 13.55 -1.65 23.35
C ALA A 276 12.15 -1.58 24.01
N PRO A 277 11.20 -2.44 23.61
CA PRO A 277 9.97 -2.68 24.37
C PRO A 277 10.26 -2.94 25.86
N GLY A 278 9.44 -2.38 26.74
CA GLY A 278 9.62 -2.44 28.20
C GLY A 278 10.60 -1.42 28.79
N ALA A 279 11.45 -0.78 27.98
CA ALA A 279 12.45 0.17 28.44
C ALA A 279 11.81 1.47 28.96
N THR A 280 12.52 2.12 29.89
CA THR A 280 12.17 3.46 30.39
C THR A 280 13.26 4.43 29.96
N PHE A 281 12.88 5.52 29.31
CA PHE A 281 13.80 6.52 28.75
C PHE A 281 13.32 7.94 29.08
N ILE A 282 14.20 8.93 28.95
CA ILE A 282 13.96 10.30 29.40
C ILE A 282 14.19 11.27 28.24
N GLN A 283 13.09 11.75 27.68
CA GLN A 283 13.08 12.74 26.63
C GLN A 283 13.36 14.13 27.19
N ARG A 284 14.38 14.81 26.65
CA ARG A 284 14.81 16.15 27.13
C ARG A 284 14.44 17.23 26.12
N LEU A 285 13.34 17.93 26.40
CA LEU A 285 12.95 19.14 25.70
C LEU A 285 13.81 20.33 26.15
N ARG A 286 14.32 21.11 25.20
CA ARG A 286 14.90 22.44 25.45
C ARG A 286 14.24 23.46 24.53
N VAL A 287 13.83 24.59 25.10
CA VAL A 287 13.29 25.73 24.36
C VAL A 287 14.20 26.92 24.63
N THR A 288 14.77 27.50 23.58
CA THR A 288 15.66 28.66 23.66
C THR A 288 15.00 29.83 22.96
N ASN A 289 14.93 30.99 23.61
CA ASN A 289 14.55 32.21 22.91
C ASN A 289 15.81 32.79 22.23
N ALA A 290 16.05 32.45 20.97
CA ALA A 290 17.14 32.98 20.14
C ALA A 290 16.88 34.42 19.65
N GLY A 291 15.69 34.93 19.93
CA GLY A 291 15.24 36.24 19.48
C GLY A 291 15.88 37.40 20.23
N THR A 292 15.38 38.59 19.92
CA THR A 292 15.89 39.85 20.47
C THR A 292 14.96 40.47 21.50
N GLN A 293 13.80 39.85 21.75
CA GLN A 293 12.87 40.26 22.79
C GLN A 293 12.42 39.07 23.65
N GLY A 294 12.21 39.31 24.95
CA GLY A 294 11.65 38.31 25.85
C GLY A 294 10.23 37.90 25.43
N ALA A 295 9.92 36.62 25.60
CA ALA A 295 8.59 36.04 25.36
C ALA A 295 7.81 35.90 26.68
N THR A 296 6.49 36.04 26.60
CA THR A 296 5.56 35.82 27.72
C THR A 296 4.71 34.59 27.48
N GLN A 297 4.32 33.91 28.57
CA GLN A 297 3.46 32.72 28.49
C GLN A 297 3.98 31.63 27.54
N VAL A 298 5.30 31.43 27.46
CA VAL A 298 5.89 30.32 26.71
C VAL A 298 5.40 29.02 27.32
N ALA A 299 4.61 28.27 26.56
CA ALA A 299 3.95 27.04 26.97
C ALA A 299 4.53 25.86 26.18
N PRO A 300 5.54 25.15 26.73
CA PRO A 300 6.09 23.97 26.09
C PRO A 300 5.13 22.78 26.19
N THR A 301 5.09 21.99 25.12
CA THR A 301 4.37 20.73 25.04
C THR A 301 5.28 19.64 24.51
N VAL A 302 4.99 18.40 24.89
CA VAL A 302 5.59 17.20 24.29
C VAL A 302 4.48 16.26 23.89
N SER A 303 4.37 15.96 22.62
CA SER A 303 3.43 14.98 22.07
C SER A 303 4.05 13.60 22.11
N LEU A 304 3.32 12.67 22.71
CA LEU A 304 3.74 11.30 22.89
C LEU A 304 3.30 10.46 21.69
N PRO A 305 4.18 9.60 21.16
CA PRO A 305 3.83 8.67 20.09
C PRO A 305 2.81 7.64 20.56
N ALA A 306 2.10 7.05 19.59
CA ALA A 306 1.25 5.89 19.84
C ALA A 306 2.10 4.76 20.42
N GLY A 307 1.60 4.12 21.48
CA GLY A 307 2.29 3.02 22.16
C GLY A 307 3.17 3.45 23.33
N ALA A 308 3.68 4.68 23.43
CA ALA A 308 4.47 5.09 24.61
C ALA A 308 3.57 5.35 25.84
N VAL A 309 3.98 4.85 27.00
CA VAL A 309 3.31 5.10 28.29
C VAL A 309 4.00 6.24 29.02
N PHE A 310 3.24 7.27 29.37
CA PHE A 310 3.73 8.35 30.22
C PHE A 310 4.02 7.85 31.64
N TYR A 311 5.23 8.13 32.12
CA TYR A 311 5.64 7.78 33.48
C TYR A 311 5.67 9.00 34.39
N SER A 312 6.40 10.05 34.00
CA SER A 312 6.47 11.29 34.77
C SER A 312 6.94 12.47 33.91
N ALA A 313 6.72 13.69 34.39
CA ALA A 313 7.31 14.89 33.80
C ALA A 313 7.88 15.81 34.88
N SER A 314 8.95 16.51 34.53
CA SER A 314 9.55 17.54 35.39
C SER A 314 8.67 18.80 35.50
N HIS A 315 8.95 19.68 36.47
CA HIS A 315 8.41 21.05 36.53
C HIS A 315 6.87 21.19 36.41
N GLY A 316 6.12 20.19 36.88
CA GLY A 316 4.65 20.22 36.85
C GLY A 316 4.02 19.95 35.48
N GLY A 317 4.76 19.35 34.54
CA GLY A 317 4.19 18.85 33.29
C GLY A 317 3.09 17.82 33.57
N ALA A 318 1.95 17.98 32.90
CA ALA A 318 0.79 17.11 33.06
C ALA A 318 0.37 16.51 31.73
N LEU A 319 0.15 15.20 31.71
CA LEU A 319 -0.41 14.51 30.54
C LEU A 319 -1.92 14.76 30.44
N ALA A 320 -2.37 15.19 29.27
CA ALA A 320 -3.77 15.14 28.87
C ALA A 320 -3.85 14.54 27.46
N ALA A 321 -4.69 13.51 27.29
CA ALA A 321 -4.71 12.67 26.09
C ALA A 321 -3.30 12.11 25.78
N SER A 322 -2.66 12.58 24.71
CA SER A 322 -1.32 12.17 24.27
C SER A 322 -0.30 13.30 24.33
N THR A 323 -0.60 14.41 25.01
CA THR A 323 0.30 15.58 25.07
C THR A 323 0.59 15.93 26.52
N VAL A 324 1.87 16.03 26.85
CA VAL A 324 2.35 16.57 28.13
C VAL A 324 2.46 18.09 27.99
N THR A 325 1.66 18.83 28.75
CA THR A 325 1.70 20.29 28.77
C THR A 325 2.40 20.79 30.02
N PHE A 326 3.38 21.68 29.86
CA PHE A 326 4.08 22.31 30.97
C PHE A 326 3.45 23.67 31.32
N PRO A 327 3.51 24.10 32.59
CA PRO A 327 3.09 25.45 32.97
C PRO A 327 3.83 26.52 32.18
N ALA A 328 3.09 27.52 31.70
CA ALA A 328 3.65 28.60 30.93
C ALA A 328 4.61 29.47 31.76
N VAL A 329 5.72 29.89 31.16
CA VAL A 329 6.76 30.72 31.79
C VAL A 329 7.17 31.88 30.88
N ALA A 330 7.66 32.97 31.46
CA ALA A 330 8.36 33.98 30.66
C ALA A 330 9.77 33.45 30.32
N LEU A 331 10.25 33.77 29.11
CA LEU A 331 11.59 33.36 28.65
C LEU A 331 12.32 34.58 28.08
N ALA A 332 13.36 35.03 28.76
CA ALA A 332 14.15 36.19 28.30
C ALA A 332 14.91 35.85 27.01
N ALA A 333 15.20 36.87 26.20
CA ALA A 333 16.04 36.70 25.02
C ALA A 333 17.43 36.15 25.40
N GLY A 334 17.85 35.07 24.74
CA GLY A 334 19.04 34.29 25.00
C GLY A 334 18.91 33.24 26.11
N GLU A 335 17.75 33.13 26.78
CA GLU A 335 17.52 32.13 27.83
C GLU A 335 17.04 30.79 27.26
N THR A 336 17.49 29.70 27.87
CA THR A 336 17.03 28.33 27.56
C THR A 336 16.33 27.73 28.76
N LEU A 337 15.09 27.28 28.58
CA LEU A 337 14.41 26.40 29.53
C LEU A 337 14.63 24.94 29.13
N SER A 338 14.69 24.05 30.13
CA SER A 338 14.77 22.60 29.90
C SER A 338 13.67 21.86 30.67
N ARG A 339 13.06 20.87 30.02
CA ARG A 339 12.03 19.99 30.58
C ARG A 339 12.36 18.54 30.23
N ALA A 340 12.01 17.64 31.14
CA ALA A 340 12.14 16.21 30.94
C ALA A 340 10.77 15.53 31.00
N VAL A 341 10.54 14.59 30.09
CA VAL A 341 9.42 13.65 30.10
C VAL A 341 10.00 12.25 30.16
N THR A 342 9.63 11.48 31.18
CA THR A 342 9.99 10.07 31.30
C THR A 342 8.88 9.24 30.69
N LEU A 343 9.25 8.43 29.72
CA LEU A 343 8.36 7.51 29.01
C LEU A 343 8.80 6.08 29.28
N ARG A 344 7.81 5.18 29.25
CA ARG A 344 8.04 3.75 29.27
C ARG A 344 7.39 3.14 28.04
N LEU A 345 8.15 2.37 27.29
CA LEU A 345 7.58 1.58 26.21
C LEU A 345 6.92 0.33 26.83
N PRO A 346 5.69 -0.04 26.44
CA PRO A 346 5.08 -1.30 26.83
C PRO A 346 5.99 -2.47 26.47
N ALA A 347 5.98 -3.51 27.28
CA ALA A 347 6.75 -4.72 26.99
C ALA A 347 6.11 -5.53 25.84
N ASP A 348 4.80 -5.38 25.67
CA ASP A 348 3.92 -5.98 24.66
C ASP A 348 3.67 -5.05 23.45
N LEU A 349 4.57 -4.09 23.21
CA LEU A 349 4.45 -3.18 22.07
C LEU A 349 4.52 -3.98 20.77
N GLN A 350 3.55 -3.75 19.88
CA GLN A 350 3.43 -4.48 18.61
C GLN A 350 4.60 -4.17 17.63
N PRO A 351 5.08 -5.16 16.87
CA PRO A 351 6.21 -5.02 15.92
C PRO A 351 6.01 -3.94 14.87
N VAL A 352 4.75 -3.68 14.49
CA VAL A 352 4.37 -2.66 13.50
C VAL A 352 4.85 -1.25 13.86
N VAL A 353 5.11 -0.98 15.14
CA VAL A 353 5.69 0.29 15.59
C VAL A 353 7.21 0.19 15.53
N THR A 354 7.80 0.38 14.36
CA THR A 354 9.27 0.26 14.16
C THR A 354 10.05 1.51 14.54
N GLU A 355 9.35 2.62 14.72
CA GLU A 355 9.95 3.92 15.02
C GLU A 355 9.09 4.68 16.04
N LEU A 356 9.77 5.36 16.96
CA LEU A 356 9.18 6.14 18.02
C LEU A 356 9.45 7.63 17.77
N ALA A 357 8.41 8.36 17.39
CA ALA A 357 8.50 9.80 17.15
C ALA A 357 7.97 10.60 18.36
N VAL A 358 8.87 11.25 19.11
CA VAL A 358 8.48 12.16 20.19
C VAL A 358 8.69 13.59 19.72
N SER A 359 7.62 14.36 19.60
CA SER A 359 7.72 15.77 19.20
C SER A 359 7.55 16.72 20.37
N GLY A 360 8.39 17.75 20.41
CA GLY A 360 8.33 18.85 21.34
C GLY A 360 7.95 20.13 20.60
N GLU A 361 7.11 20.95 21.21
CA GLU A 361 6.69 22.25 20.65
C GLU A 361 6.68 23.32 21.74
N ALA A 362 6.80 24.58 21.35
CA ALA A 362 6.62 25.71 22.25
C ALA A 362 6.06 26.94 21.52
N HIS A 363 5.05 27.54 22.13
CA HIS A 363 4.46 28.80 21.66
C HIS A 363 4.39 29.80 22.82
N ASP A 364 4.53 31.07 22.51
CA ASP A 364 4.23 32.17 23.43
C ASP A 364 2.80 32.70 23.19
N ASP A 365 2.41 33.77 23.89
CA ASP A 365 1.09 34.39 23.72
C ASP A 365 0.99 35.34 22.52
N GLY A 366 2.06 35.50 21.73
CA GLY A 366 2.15 36.43 20.61
C GLY A 366 2.09 37.92 20.98
N ALA A 367 2.14 38.25 22.28
CA ALA A 367 2.01 39.64 22.75
C ALA A 367 3.26 40.49 22.45
N ASN A 368 4.39 39.87 22.10
CA ASN A 368 5.68 40.53 21.87
C ASN A 368 6.13 40.45 20.40
N GLY A 369 5.17 40.30 19.48
CA GLY A 369 5.43 40.07 18.07
C GLY A 369 5.45 38.59 17.70
N ALA A 370 5.43 38.34 16.38
CA ALA A 370 5.47 36.98 15.86
C ALA A 370 6.91 36.45 15.85
N ASP A 371 7.03 35.15 16.08
CA ASP A 371 8.25 34.41 15.83
C ASP A 371 8.67 34.56 14.35
N PRO A 372 9.92 34.98 14.04
CA PRO A 372 10.40 35.13 12.67
C PRO A 372 10.69 33.79 11.99
N THR A 373 10.90 32.73 12.75
CA THR A 373 11.31 31.39 12.30
C THR A 373 10.39 30.29 12.85
N PRO A 374 9.05 30.40 12.71
CA PRO A 374 8.09 29.54 13.41
C PRO A 374 8.21 28.03 13.14
N GLY A 375 9.01 27.62 12.16
CA GLY A 375 9.31 26.22 11.85
C GLY A 375 10.30 25.56 12.82
N ASP A 376 11.08 26.31 13.60
CA ASP A 376 11.96 25.76 14.64
C ASP A 376 11.35 25.79 16.05
N ASN A 377 10.09 26.24 16.18
CA ASN A 377 9.26 26.12 17.38
C ASN A 377 8.81 24.69 17.67
N SER A 378 9.24 23.73 16.85
CA SER A 378 8.98 22.31 17.00
C SER A 378 10.22 21.49 16.64
N ALA A 379 10.42 20.37 17.33
CA ALA A 379 11.40 19.37 16.97
C ALA A 379 10.84 17.97 17.23
N THR A 380 11.34 16.98 16.49
CA THR A 380 10.97 15.58 16.66
C THR A 380 12.24 14.77 16.85
N ASP A 381 12.24 13.93 17.89
CA ASP A 381 13.23 12.89 18.10
C ASP A 381 12.70 11.56 17.58
N LEU A 382 13.55 10.81 16.88
CA LEU A 382 13.20 9.56 16.21
C LEU A 382 14.12 8.44 16.70
N ASP A 383 13.54 7.52 17.46
CA ASP A 383 14.24 6.32 17.90
C ASP A 383 13.72 5.09 17.14
N ILE A 384 14.62 4.21 16.72
CA ILE A 384 14.23 2.88 16.23
C ILE A 384 13.69 2.08 17.41
N VAL A 385 12.51 1.50 17.28
CA VAL A 385 12.04 0.55 18.29
C VAL A 385 12.79 -0.75 18.09
N ALA A 386 13.69 -1.06 19.03
CA ALA A 386 14.52 -2.25 19.04
C ALA A 386 13.70 -3.46 19.49
N HIS A 387 12.78 -3.90 18.63
CA HIS A 387 12.04 -5.13 18.82
C HIS A 387 12.97 -6.34 18.79
N ALA A 388 12.53 -7.44 19.40
CA ALA A 388 13.23 -8.71 19.37
C ALA A 388 13.43 -9.23 17.93
N ALA A 389 14.04 -10.42 17.78
CA ALA A 389 14.08 -11.06 16.46
C ALA A 389 12.64 -11.41 16.02
N ASP A 390 12.42 -11.57 14.71
CA ASP A 390 11.13 -11.97 14.14
C ASP A 390 11.42 -12.85 12.93
N LEU A 391 11.56 -14.15 13.18
CA LEU A 391 11.91 -15.18 12.22
C LEU A 391 10.66 -15.59 11.45
N ALA A 392 10.58 -15.16 10.21
CA ALA A 392 9.50 -15.56 9.32
C ALA A 392 9.99 -16.57 8.30
N VAL A 393 9.19 -17.60 8.03
CA VAL A 393 9.38 -18.46 6.86
C VAL A 393 8.99 -17.67 5.61
N GLU A 394 9.81 -17.77 4.56
CA GLU A 394 9.60 -17.07 3.29
C GLU A 394 9.28 -18.06 2.17
N ILE A 395 10.07 -19.14 2.02
CA ILE A 395 9.90 -20.15 0.97
C ILE A 395 10.18 -21.54 1.56
N ILE A 396 9.41 -22.53 1.12
CA ILE A 396 9.70 -23.94 1.36
C ILE A 396 9.72 -24.66 0.03
N ALA A 397 10.84 -25.29 -0.31
CA ALA A 397 10.97 -26.12 -1.50
C ALA A 397 11.23 -27.57 -1.10
N ALA A 398 10.28 -28.44 -1.42
CA ALA A 398 10.30 -29.87 -1.08
C ALA A 398 10.72 -30.78 -2.24
N SER A 399 11.13 -30.21 -3.38
CA SER A 399 11.48 -30.98 -4.58
C SER A 399 12.62 -31.98 -4.38
N SER A 400 13.48 -31.79 -3.37
CA SER A 400 14.56 -32.72 -3.02
C SER A 400 14.21 -33.68 -1.87
N ALA A 401 12.93 -33.79 -1.54
CA ALA A 401 12.38 -34.69 -0.53
C ALA A 401 11.20 -35.50 -1.11
N PRO A 402 11.48 -36.47 -2.01
CA PRO A 402 10.43 -37.29 -2.61
C PRO A 402 9.63 -38.04 -1.53
N ILE A 403 8.31 -38.04 -1.70
CA ILE A 403 7.39 -38.86 -0.94
C ILE A 403 7.17 -40.14 -1.72
N ASP A 404 7.50 -41.26 -1.10
CA ASP A 404 7.21 -42.58 -1.63
C ASP A 404 5.68 -42.72 -1.76
N PRO A 405 5.14 -42.90 -2.99
CA PRO A 405 3.71 -42.84 -3.25
C PRO A 405 2.92 -44.01 -2.68
N GLN A 406 3.61 -45.03 -2.18
CA GLN A 406 3.04 -46.28 -1.70
C GLN A 406 3.01 -46.31 -0.18
N THR A 407 4.15 -46.03 0.42
CA THR A 407 4.36 -46.06 1.88
C THR A 407 4.12 -44.70 2.53
N LEU A 408 3.95 -43.66 1.70
CA LEU A 408 3.96 -42.26 2.09
C LEU A 408 5.26 -41.87 2.80
N ALA A 409 6.32 -42.69 2.69
CA ALA A 409 7.59 -42.41 3.33
C ALA A 409 8.29 -41.23 2.65
N ILE A 410 8.58 -40.19 3.41
CA ILE A 410 9.35 -39.04 2.93
C ILE A 410 10.81 -39.19 3.32
N SER A 411 11.73 -38.96 2.39
CA SER A 411 13.16 -38.91 2.68
C SER A 411 13.87 -37.91 1.77
N GLY A 412 14.96 -37.29 2.25
CA GLY A 412 15.74 -36.33 1.46
C GLY A 412 15.98 -35.02 2.21
N GLU A 413 15.97 -33.90 1.49
CA GLU A 413 16.13 -32.56 2.07
C GLU A 413 15.04 -31.60 1.60
N VAL A 414 14.43 -30.89 2.54
CA VAL A 414 13.54 -29.76 2.26
C VAL A 414 14.32 -28.46 2.45
N GLN A 415 14.33 -27.59 1.45
CA GLN A 415 14.93 -26.26 1.58
C GLN A 415 13.92 -25.31 2.25
N VAL A 416 14.35 -24.67 3.33
CA VAL A 416 13.57 -23.65 4.05
C VAL A 416 14.32 -22.34 3.98
N ASP A 417 13.75 -21.37 3.26
CA ASP A 417 14.20 -19.99 3.29
C ASP A 417 13.42 -19.22 4.35
N PHE A 418 14.13 -18.48 5.19
CA PHE A 418 13.55 -17.68 6.25
C PHE A 418 14.29 -16.35 6.41
N ARG A 419 13.64 -15.37 7.02
CA ARG A 419 14.21 -14.04 7.26
C ARG A 419 13.91 -13.59 8.68
N ASN A 420 14.91 -13.04 9.35
CA ASN A 420 14.70 -12.26 10.57
C ASN A 420 14.23 -10.84 10.20
N ARG A 421 12.92 -10.59 10.24
CA ARG A 421 12.24 -9.31 9.99
C ARG A 421 12.31 -8.35 11.19
N GLY A 422 12.84 -8.82 12.32
CA GLY A 422 13.02 -8.04 13.54
C GLY A 422 14.16 -7.03 13.43
N THR A 423 14.44 -6.32 14.52
CA THR A 423 15.52 -5.31 14.54
C THR A 423 16.76 -5.75 15.33
N LEU A 424 16.69 -6.91 15.99
CA LEU A 424 17.79 -7.56 16.69
C LEU A 424 18.11 -8.91 16.04
N PRO A 425 19.39 -9.32 16.02
CA PRO A 425 19.76 -10.63 15.50
C PRO A 425 19.19 -11.76 16.38
N ALA A 426 18.83 -12.88 15.77
CA ALA A 426 18.36 -14.07 16.47
C ALA A 426 19.55 -14.91 16.96
N GLY A 427 19.42 -15.48 18.17
CA GLY A 427 20.32 -16.52 18.68
C GLY A 427 20.11 -17.85 17.93
N GLY A 428 20.72 -18.94 18.39
CA GLY A 428 20.51 -20.25 17.76
C GLY A 428 19.11 -20.82 18.05
N PHE A 429 18.48 -21.42 17.05
CA PHE A 429 17.13 -21.99 17.08
C PHE A 429 17.04 -23.26 16.23
N THR A 430 15.90 -23.95 16.30
CA THR A 430 15.60 -25.16 15.52
C THR A 430 14.60 -24.84 14.42
N VAL A 431 14.81 -25.35 13.21
CA VAL A 431 13.81 -25.36 12.15
C VAL A 431 13.25 -26.78 12.07
N ALA A 432 11.93 -26.92 12.17
CA ALA A 432 11.23 -28.20 12.00
C ALA A 432 10.42 -28.18 10.72
N VAL A 433 10.48 -29.27 9.95
CA VAL A 433 9.59 -29.55 8.82
C VAL A 433 8.56 -30.56 9.29
N PHE A 434 7.29 -30.31 9.01
CA PHE A 434 6.17 -31.06 9.60
C PHE A 434 4.94 -31.13 8.68
N GLU A 435 4.01 -32.01 9.02
CA GLU A 435 2.64 -32.01 8.52
C GLU A 435 1.68 -31.46 9.58
N ASP A 436 0.83 -30.53 9.16
CA ASP A 436 -0.26 -29.98 9.96
C ASP A 436 -1.45 -30.95 9.95
N LEU A 437 -1.53 -31.80 10.98
CA LEU A 437 -2.51 -32.90 11.03
C LEU A 437 -3.89 -32.44 11.52
N ASP A 438 -3.95 -31.36 12.30
CA ASP A 438 -5.22 -30.80 12.78
C ASP A 438 -5.73 -29.63 11.91
N ARG A 439 -4.96 -29.29 10.86
CA ARG A 439 -5.27 -28.32 9.80
C ARG A 439 -5.55 -26.92 10.36
N ASP A 440 -4.91 -26.59 11.48
CA ASP A 440 -5.10 -25.29 12.14
C ASP A 440 -4.09 -24.23 11.68
N GLY A 441 -3.14 -24.62 10.83
CA GLY A 441 -2.10 -23.78 10.26
C GLY A 441 -1.00 -23.40 11.24
N THR A 442 -0.94 -24.03 12.41
CA THR A 442 0.06 -23.77 13.46
C THR A 442 0.95 -24.98 13.71
N PHE A 443 2.07 -24.77 14.41
CA PHE A 443 2.98 -25.87 14.76
C PHE A 443 2.82 -26.28 16.23
N SER A 444 2.56 -27.56 16.45
CA SER A 444 2.46 -28.21 17.74
C SER A 444 3.13 -29.57 17.71
N ARG A 445 4.24 -29.71 18.44
CA ARG A 445 4.96 -30.99 18.62
C ARG A 445 4.09 -32.14 19.17
N ALA A 446 2.91 -31.84 19.72
CA ALA A 446 2.02 -32.84 20.32
C ALA A 446 0.95 -33.36 19.36
N THR A 447 0.55 -32.55 18.37
CA THR A 447 -0.49 -32.87 17.38
C THR A 447 0.11 -33.12 16.02
N ASP A 448 1.12 -32.34 15.62
CA ASP A 448 1.71 -32.42 14.28
C ASP A 448 2.80 -33.46 14.18
N ARG A 449 2.96 -33.95 12.94
CA ARG A 449 4.00 -34.91 12.62
C ARG A 449 5.23 -34.19 12.11
N ILE A 450 6.29 -34.24 12.90
CA ILE A 450 7.60 -33.71 12.50
C ILE A 450 8.31 -34.75 11.63
N VAL A 451 8.68 -34.35 10.42
CA VAL A 451 9.38 -35.19 9.45
C VAL A 451 10.87 -34.83 9.31
N GLY A 452 11.31 -33.68 9.83
CA GLY A 452 12.74 -33.33 9.88
C GLY A 452 13.03 -32.13 10.76
N GLU A 453 14.24 -32.07 11.32
CA GLU A 453 14.69 -30.93 12.13
C GLU A 453 16.16 -30.60 11.91
N SER A 454 16.49 -29.32 11.94
CA SER A 454 17.88 -28.86 11.85
C SER A 454 18.12 -27.62 12.72
N ALA A 455 19.31 -27.55 13.32
CA ALA A 455 19.69 -26.46 14.20
C ALA A 455 20.42 -25.35 13.42
N VAL A 456 20.00 -24.10 13.66
CA VAL A 456 20.60 -22.89 13.11
C VAL A 456 21.37 -22.16 14.20
N ALA A 457 22.59 -21.70 13.90
CA ALA A 457 23.42 -21.00 14.89
C ALA A 457 22.93 -19.58 15.24
N GLY A 458 22.19 -18.96 14.32
CA GLY A 458 21.51 -17.68 14.46
C GLY A 458 21.22 -17.03 13.11
N ALA A 459 20.41 -15.96 13.12
CA ALA A 459 19.99 -15.24 11.91
C ALA A 459 20.24 -13.73 12.03
N ALA A 460 20.89 -13.16 11.02
CA ALA A 460 21.14 -11.72 10.93
C ALA A 460 19.86 -10.97 10.54
N VAL A 461 19.77 -9.70 10.95
CA VAL A 461 18.62 -8.84 10.64
C VAL A 461 18.49 -8.63 9.13
N GLY A 462 17.31 -8.94 8.60
CA GLY A 462 16.91 -8.64 7.23
C GLY A 462 17.58 -9.48 6.14
N GLU A 463 18.46 -10.43 6.47
CA GLU A 463 19.06 -11.35 5.49
C GLU A 463 18.12 -12.53 5.24
N LEU A 464 17.92 -12.89 3.96
CA LEU A 464 17.25 -14.15 3.61
C LEU A 464 18.26 -15.29 3.79
N ALA A 465 17.99 -16.19 4.72
CA ALA A 465 18.83 -17.34 5.00
C ALA A 465 18.15 -18.60 4.47
N SER A 466 18.94 -19.48 3.86
CA SER A 466 18.48 -20.76 3.31
C SER A 466 19.05 -21.91 4.14
N LEU A 467 18.20 -22.87 4.50
CA LEU A 467 18.58 -24.05 5.26
C LEU A 467 18.01 -25.32 4.61
N ALA A 468 18.90 -26.26 4.31
CA ALA A 468 18.50 -27.62 3.97
C ALA A 468 18.18 -28.39 5.26
N VAL A 469 16.95 -28.87 5.40
CA VAL A 469 16.50 -29.71 6.52
C VAL A 469 16.36 -31.14 5.99
N ALA A 470 17.17 -32.04 6.52
CA ALA A 470 17.02 -33.46 6.23
C ALA A 470 15.69 -33.98 6.80
N VAL A 471 14.89 -34.64 5.97
CA VAL A 471 13.61 -35.25 6.33
C VAL A 471 13.67 -36.76 6.21
N ASP A 472 12.96 -37.43 7.11
CA ASP A 472 12.82 -38.89 7.21
C ASP A 472 11.53 -39.19 8.01
N GLY A 473 10.54 -39.82 7.39
CA GLY A 473 9.24 -40.05 8.03
C GLY A 473 8.19 -40.62 7.10
N VAL A 474 6.92 -40.48 7.48
CA VAL A 474 5.74 -40.88 6.67
C VAL A 474 4.74 -39.72 6.68
N VAL A 475 4.13 -39.41 5.54
CA VAL A 475 3.13 -38.33 5.36
C VAL A 475 1.69 -38.86 5.22
N GLU A 476 0.66 -38.01 5.24
CA GLU A 476 -0.77 -38.38 5.13
C GLU A 476 -1.20 -38.70 3.70
N MET A 477 -0.54 -38.13 2.70
CA MET A 477 -0.83 -38.37 1.28
C MET A 477 0.39 -38.13 0.41
N ARG A 478 0.39 -38.69 -0.81
CA ARG A 478 1.52 -38.62 -1.75
C ARG A 478 1.96 -37.17 -2.03
N ASP A 479 0.98 -36.28 -2.17
CA ASP A 479 1.21 -34.86 -2.48
C ASP A 479 1.02 -34.00 -1.21
N ALA A 480 1.33 -34.55 -0.04
CA ALA A 480 1.13 -33.89 1.24
C ALA A 480 1.85 -32.53 1.27
N ARG A 481 1.10 -31.52 1.66
CA ARG A 481 1.63 -30.18 1.86
C ARG A 481 2.55 -30.21 3.09
N LEU A 482 3.83 -29.92 2.90
CA LEU A 482 4.78 -29.81 3.98
C LEU A 482 4.79 -28.40 4.53
N PHE A 483 4.87 -28.30 5.84
CA PHE A 483 5.05 -27.04 6.55
C PHE A 483 6.45 -26.98 7.13
N ALA A 484 6.95 -25.77 7.37
CA ALA A 484 8.15 -25.56 8.17
C ALA A 484 7.87 -24.52 9.23
N MET A 485 8.36 -24.79 10.44
CA MET A 485 8.36 -23.88 11.57
C MET A 485 9.80 -23.47 11.86
N VAL A 486 10.10 -22.18 11.75
CA VAL A 486 11.34 -21.63 12.31
C VAL A 486 11.17 -21.36 13.80
N ASP A 487 12.23 -21.56 14.57
CA ASP A 487 12.21 -21.58 16.03
C ASP A 487 11.19 -22.55 16.65
N ALA A 488 11.16 -23.79 16.14
CA ALA A 488 10.27 -24.87 16.58
C ALA A 488 10.38 -25.24 18.09
N ASP A 489 11.40 -24.74 18.79
CA ASP A 489 11.59 -24.91 20.24
C ASP A 489 11.20 -23.68 21.07
N GLY A 490 10.85 -22.55 20.44
CA GLY A 490 10.63 -21.26 21.09
C GLY A 490 11.88 -20.78 21.85
N ALA A 491 13.06 -20.99 21.26
CA ALA A 491 14.35 -20.66 21.85
C ALA A 491 14.70 -19.17 21.69
N VAL A 492 14.15 -18.53 20.67
CA VAL A 492 14.29 -17.11 20.38
C VAL A 492 13.01 -16.43 20.86
N VAL A 493 13.15 -15.35 21.62
CA VAL A 493 11.98 -14.54 21.96
C VAL A 493 11.68 -13.68 20.75
N GLU A 494 10.50 -13.86 20.16
CA GLU A 494 10.16 -13.24 18.89
C GLU A 494 9.16 -12.09 19.06
N ILE A 495 9.03 -11.25 18.02
CA ILE A 495 7.98 -10.22 18.01
C ILE A 495 6.64 -10.80 17.56
N ASP A 496 6.66 -11.73 16.61
CA ASP A 496 5.48 -12.36 16.04
C ASP A 496 5.72 -13.86 15.80
N GLU A 497 5.33 -14.67 16.79
CA GLU A 497 5.39 -16.13 16.71
C GLU A 497 4.45 -16.72 15.64
N GLY A 498 3.53 -15.92 15.07
CA GLY A 498 2.52 -16.38 14.13
C GLY A 498 2.99 -16.48 12.69
N ASN A 499 4.16 -15.92 12.37
CA ASN A 499 4.73 -15.94 11.01
C ASN A 499 5.90 -16.93 10.85
N ASN A 500 6.19 -17.67 11.92
CA ASN A 500 7.22 -18.68 11.96
C ASN A 500 6.87 -19.93 11.16
N VAL A 501 5.60 -20.11 10.78
CA VAL A 501 5.12 -21.24 9.97
C VAL A 501 4.95 -20.81 8.51
N GLY A 502 5.46 -21.62 7.58
CA GLY A 502 5.14 -21.52 6.14
C GLY A 502 4.83 -22.90 5.55
N SER A 503 4.45 -22.96 4.28
CA SER A 503 4.07 -24.20 3.59
C SER A 503 4.73 -24.35 2.20
N SER A 504 4.89 -25.59 1.75
CA SER A 504 5.44 -25.97 0.44
C SER A 504 4.46 -25.84 -0.72
N GLY A 505 3.15 -25.82 -0.47
CA GLY A 505 2.20 -25.37 -1.49
C GLY A 505 2.36 -23.86 -1.62
N GLU A 506 2.56 -23.36 -2.85
CA GLU A 506 2.87 -21.94 -3.06
C GLU A 506 1.97 -21.04 -2.22
N ALA A 507 2.59 -20.22 -1.37
CA ALA A 507 1.96 -18.98 -0.97
C ALA A 507 1.90 -18.15 -2.25
N CYS A 508 0.76 -18.18 -2.93
CA CYS A 508 0.57 -17.44 -4.15
C CYS A 508 1.06 -16.00 -3.94
N GLY A 509 1.77 -15.50 -4.95
CA GLY A 509 1.87 -14.06 -5.16
C GLY A 509 0.47 -13.44 -5.24
N THR A 510 0.36 -12.17 -5.61
CA THR A 510 -0.96 -11.66 -6.01
C THR A 510 -1.55 -12.62 -7.05
N PRO A 511 -2.74 -13.20 -6.83
CA PRO A 511 -3.38 -14.07 -7.80
C PRO A 511 -3.33 -13.44 -9.18
N GLY A 512 -3.04 -14.27 -10.17
CA GLY A 512 -3.18 -13.93 -11.57
C GLY A 512 -4.60 -13.47 -11.87
N ASP A 513 -4.78 -12.90 -13.06
CA ASP A 513 -6.11 -12.60 -13.57
C ASP A 513 -6.41 -13.66 -14.62
N LEU A 514 -7.40 -14.53 -14.40
CA LEU A 514 -7.86 -15.50 -15.40
C LEU A 514 -8.06 -14.86 -16.77
N SER A 515 -8.44 -13.56 -16.87
CA SER A 515 -8.58 -12.86 -18.15
C SER A 515 -7.30 -12.78 -19.00
N SER A 516 -6.14 -13.03 -18.38
CA SER A 516 -4.83 -13.09 -19.04
C SER A 516 -4.47 -14.47 -19.60
N LEU A 517 -5.17 -15.53 -19.17
CA LEU A 517 -4.99 -16.88 -19.70
C LEU A 517 -5.40 -16.92 -21.18
N ASN A 518 -4.46 -17.27 -22.04
CA ASN A 518 -4.72 -17.40 -23.48
C ASN A 518 -3.88 -18.55 -24.03
N PRO A 519 -4.33 -19.80 -23.84
CA PRO A 519 -3.62 -20.99 -24.29
C PRO A 519 -3.40 -20.92 -25.81
N VAL A 520 -2.17 -21.25 -26.22
CA VAL A 520 -1.79 -21.37 -27.63
C VAL A 520 -1.21 -22.76 -27.86
N VAL A 521 -1.35 -23.25 -29.08
CA VAL A 521 -0.72 -24.54 -29.44
C VAL A 521 0.79 -24.36 -29.40
N GLU A 522 1.39 -24.99 -28.41
CA GLU A 522 2.83 -25.12 -28.26
C GLU A 522 3.33 -26.30 -29.09
N LEU A 523 2.77 -27.47 -28.82
CA LEU A 523 3.12 -28.72 -29.46
C LEU A 523 1.91 -29.34 -30.17
N ALA A 524 2.15 -29.86 -31.38
CA ALA A 524 1.18 -30.68 -32.09
C ALA A 524 1.87 -31.93 -32.65
N TRP A 525 1.29 -33.09 -32.33
CA TRP A 525 1.74 -34.38 -32.85
C TRP A 525 0.62 -35.03 -33.68
N PRO A 526 0.93 -35.58 -34.88
CA PRO A 526 2.21 -35.50 -35.57
C PRO A 526 2.51 -34.06 -36.04
N PRO A 527 3.79 -33.66 -36.16
CA PRO A 527 4.16 -32.31 -36.53
C PRO A 527 3.66 -31.94 -37.93
N ALA A 528 3.17 -30.71 -38.08
CA ALA A 528 2.60 -30.21 -39.33
C ALA A 528 3.62 -30.30 -40.49
N GLY A 529 3.33 -31.16 -41.48
CA GLY A 529 4.18 -31.35 -42.67
C GLY A 529 5.40 -32.26 -42.49
N GLY A 530 5.52 -32.98 -41.36
CA GLY A 530 6.57 -33.96 -41.11
C GLY A 530 6.43 -35.28 -41.90
N PRO A 531 7.50 -36.08 -42.05
CA PRO A 531 7.41 -37.40 -42.65
C PRO A 531 6.62 -38.34 -41.73
N ALA A 532 5.56 -38.90 -42.27
CA ALA A 532 4.68 -39.80 -41.54
C ALA A 532 5.37 -41.15 -41.25
N TYR A 533 5.84 -41.32 -40.03
CA TYR A 533 6.03 -42.66 -39.47
C TYR A 533 4.63 -43.25 -39.22
N GLU A 534 4.28 -44.35 -39.89
CA GLU A 534 2.95 -44.99 -39.84
C GLU A 534 1.79 -44.02 -40.23
N PRO A 535 1.70 -43.57 -41.51
CA PRO A 535 0.84 -42.45 -41.97
C PRO A 535 -0.66 -42.53 -41.74
N LEU A 536 -1.15 -43.61 -41.14
CA LEU A 536 -2.56 -43.88 -40.99
C LEU A 536 -3.00 -43.86 -39.52
N SER A 537 -2.12 -44.15 -38.56
CA SER A 537 -2.51 -44.27 -37.14
C SER A 537 -2.16 -43.01 -36.34
N VAL A 538 -2.94 -41.95 -36.55
CA VAL A 538 -2.71 -40.60 -36.02
C VAL A 538 -3.86 -40.10 -35.15
N ASP A 539 -4.94 -40.86 -35.05
CA ASP A 539 -6.10 -40.53 -34.24
C ASP A 539 -5.93 -41.03 -32.81
N SER A 540 -6.35 -40.26 -31.81
CA SER A 540 -6.31 -40.69 -30.40
C SER A 540 -7.60 -40.35 -29.64
N LEU A 541 -8.10 -41.35 -28.93
CA LEU A 541 -9.25 -41.29 -28.01
C LEU A 541 -8.87 -41.84 -26.62
N SER A 542 -7.58 -41.81 -26.29
CA SER A 542 -7.06 -42.19 -24.97
C SER A 542 -6.68 -40.92 -24.22
N THR A 543 -6.82 -40.94 -22.88
CA THR A 543 -6.14 -39.95 -22.04
C THR A 543 -4.62 -40.17 -22.22
N PRO A 544 -3.84 -39.12 -22.53
CA PRO A 544 -2.38 -39.22 -22.51
C PRO A 544 -1.89 -39.31 -21.07
N ILE A 545 -0.68 -39.84 -20.86
CA ILE A 545 0.00 -39.77 -19.57
C ILE A 545 1.34 -39.05 -19.73
N VAL A 546 1.79 -38.42 -18.64
CA VAL A 546 3.07 -37.72 -18.55
C VAL A 546 3.96 -38.50 -17.58
N VAL A 547 5.17 -38.85 -18.00
CA VAL A 547 6.09 -39.71 -17.25
C VAL A 547 7.52 -39.52 -17.73
N GLN A 548 8.51 -39.68 -16.85
CA GLN A 548 9.94 -39.58 -17.19
C GLN A 548 10.46 -40.89 -17.83
N LEU A 549 10.70 -40.92 -19.14
CA LEU A 549 11.18 -42.14 -19.83
C LEU A 549 12.65 -42.06 -20.23
N THR A 550 13.25 -40.87 -20.19
CA THR A 550 14.64 -40.63 -20.55
C THR A 550 15.43 -39.93 -19.44
N ASP A 551 16.64 -40.45 -19.15
CA ASP A 551 17.69 -39.77 -18.39
C ASP A 551 18.34 -38.71 -19.31
N ASP A 552 17.81 -37.51 -19.25
CA ASP A 552 18.17 -36.37 -20.08
C ASP A 552 19.38 -35.61 -19.55
N ASN A 553 19.55 -35.62 -18.22
CA ASN A 553 20.66 -34.94 -17.57
C ASN A 553 21.94 -35.83 -17.52
N GLY A 554 21.80 -37.13 -17.73
CA GLY A 554 22.87 -38.13 -17.81
C GLY A 554 23.42 -38.61 -16.46
N ASP A 555 22.66 -38.48 -15.37
CA ASP A 555 23.05 -38.87 -14.02
C ASP A 555 22.73 -40.34 -13.69
N GLY A 556 21.96 -41.01 -14.56
CA GLY A 556 21.55 -42.40 -14.41
C GLY A 556 20.32 -42.60 -13.52
N VAL A 557 19.58 -41.54 -13.22
CA VAL A 557 18.29 -41.53 -12.52
C VAL A 557 17.21 -41.07 -13.51
N TRP A 558 15.96 -41.52 -13.31
CA TRP A 558 14.78 -41.11 -14.09
C TRP A 558 13.82 -40.38 -13.16
N ASP A 559 14.08 -39.10 -12.90
CA ASP A 559 13.41 -38.31 -11.87
C ASP A 559 12.89 -36.96 -12.41
N GLU A 560 12.37 -36.09 -11.53
CA GLU A 560 11.90 -34.75 -11.87
C GLU A 560 12.99 -33.82 -12.43
N GLN A 561 14.25 -34.25 -12.43
CA GLN A 561 15.36 -33.56 -13.07
C GLN A 561 15.51 -33.87 -14.56
N ASP A 562 14.71 -34.78 -15.13
CA ASP A 562 14.60 -35.05 -16.57
C ASP A 562 13.42 -34.34 -17.23
N PHE A 563 13.35 -34.26 -18.56
CA PHE A 563 12.18 -33.67 -19.21
C PHE A 563 11.03 -34.69 -19.28
N PRO A 564 9.82 -34.34 -18.83
CA PRO A 564 8.68 -35.23 -18.90
C PRO A 564 8.37 -35.66 -20.33
N ASP A 565 8.02 -36.93 -20.49
CA ASP A 565 7.63 -37.53 -21.76
C ASP A 565 6.13 -37.81 -21.78
N ILE A 566 5.55 -37.79 -22.98
CA ILE A 566 4.13 -37.97 -23.21
C ILE A 566 3.90 -39.33 -23.86
N VAL A 567 3.10 -40.18 -23.20
CA VAL A 567 2.71 -41.50 -23.71
C VAL A 567 1.23 -41.53 -24.04
N PHE A 568 0.89 -42.05 -25.21
CA PHE A 568 -0.49 -42.09 -25.70
C PHE A 568 -0.69 -43.20 -26.72
N VAL A 569 -1.95 -43.58 -26.90
CA VAL A 569 -2.36 -44.61 -27.86
C VAL A 569 -2.92 -43.94 -29.11
N THR A 570 -2.57 -44.45 -30.29
CA THR A 570 -3.09 -43.96 -31.57
C THR A 570 -3.66 -45.08 -32.41
N ALA A 571 -4.61 -44.77 -33.29
CA ALA A 571 -5.23 -45.68 -34.23
C ALA A 571 -5.51 -44.99 -35.57
N ASN A 572 -5.88 -45.78 -36.58
CA ASN A 572 -6.42 -45.28 -37.84
C ASN A 572 -7.96 -45.36 -37.80
N LEU A 573 -8.64 -44.23 -37.62
CA LEU A 573 -10.10 -44.16 -37.57
C LEU A 573 -10.73 -43.79 -38.93
N ALA A 574 -9.94 -43.72 -40.01
CA ALA A 574 -10.45 -43.31 -41.33
C ALA A 574 -11.40 -44.35 -41.96
N PRO A 575 -12.60 -43.96 -42.44
CA PRO A 575 -13.66 -44.88 -42.88
C PRO A 575 -13.42 -45.58 -44.24
N THR A 576 -12.29 -45.36 -44.93
CA THR A 576 -12.12 -45.72 -46.36
C THR A 576 -11.04 -46.77 -46.68
N PHE A 577 -10.36 -47.36 -45.70
CA PHE A 577 -9.28 -48.35 -45.91
C PHE A 577 -9.56 -49.71 -45.22
N PRO A 578 -9.02 -50.85 -45.73
CA PRO A 578 -9.35 -52.21 -45.27
C PRO A 578 -8.62 -52.59 -43.95
N PRO A 579 -9.01 -53.68 -43.25
CA PRO A 579 -9.90 -53.69 -42.10
C PRO A 579 -9.21 -53.74 -40.72
N GLU A 580 -7.92 -53.42 -40.60
CA GLU A 580 -7.23 -53.54 -39.31
C GLU A 580 -6.71 -52.17 -38.85
N PRO A 581 -7.28 -51.55 -37.80
CA PRO A 581 -6.66 -50.40 -37.19
C PRO A 581 -5.35 -50.88 -36.54
N ASP A 582 -4.21 -50.47 -37.11
CA ASP A 582 -2.92 -50.62 -36.45
C ASP A 582 -2.91 -49.68 -35.24
N ILE A 583 -3.26 -50.22 -34.07
CA ILE A 583 -3.20 -49.46 -32.82
C ILE A 583 -1.75 -49.46 -32.33
N VAL A 584 -1.24 -48.26 -32.03
CA VAL A 584 0.16 -48.01 -31.70
C VAL A 584 0.25 -47.28 -30.37
N LEU A 585 0.99 -47.86 -29.41
CA LEU A 585 1.45 -47.13 -28.21
C LEU A 585 2.66 -46.29 -28.59
N ARG A 586 2.66 -45.02 -28.21
CA ARG A 586 3.68 -44.05 -28.60
C ARG A 586 4.20 -43.30 -27.39
N ALA A 587 5.49 -42.98 -27.42
CA ALA A 587 6.10 -42.03 -26.51
C ALA A 587 6.83 -40.94 -27.30
N ILE A 588 6.65 -39.69 -26.87
CA ILE A 588 7.32 -38.51 -27.40
C ILE A 588 7.86 -37.67 -26.25
N ARG A 589 8.89 -36.87 -26.48
CA ARG A 589 9.34 -35.87 -25.50
C ARG A 589 8.30 -34.77 -25.31
N GLY A 590 8.11 -34.30 -24.08
CA GLY A 590 7.25 -33.16 -23.78
C GLY A 590 7.80 -31.86 -24.37
N ASP A 591 9.10 -31.60 -24.19
CA ASP A 591 9.79 -30.38 -24.63
C ASP A 591 9.80 -30.09 -26.15
N SER A 592 9.66 -31.12 -26.97
CA SER A 592 9.96 -31.04 -28.40
C SER A 592 9.05 -31.88 -29.28
N GLY A 593 8.30 -32.81 -28.69
CA GLY A 593 7.43 -33.76 -29.41
C GLY A 593 8.23 -34.74 -30.27
N ALA A 594 9.55 -34.83 -30.04
CA ALA A 594 10.40 -35.78 -30.73
C ALA A 594 10.01 -37.20 -30.31
N ALA A 595 9.84 -38.09 -31.28
CA ALA A 595 9.49 -39.47 -31.00
C ALA A 595 10.62 -40.19 -30.26
N LEU A 596 10.28 -40.83 -29.13
CA LEU A 596 11.17 -41.72 -28.40
C LEU A 596 11.09 -43.14 -28.97
N TRP A 597 9.89 -43.71 -28.98
CA TRP A 597 9.64 -45.06 -29.46
C TRP A 597 8.17 -45.26 -29.84
N ASN A 598 7.90 -46.36 -30.57
CA ASN A 598 6.55 -46.77 -30.98
C ASN A 598 6.42 -48.29 -30.86
N VAL A 599 5.30 -48.76 -30.31
CA VAL A 599 4.95 -50.19 -30.24
C VAL A 599 3.73 -50.44 -31.13
N PRO A 600 3.92 -50.93 -32.37
CA PRO A 600 2.82 -51.23 -33.28
C PRO A 600 2.13 -52.55 -32.92
N GLY A 601 0.88 -52.73 -33.38
CA GLY A 601 0.15 -53.98 -33.25
C GLY A 601 -0.20 -54.32 -31.79
N LEU A 602 -0.50 -53.30 -30.99
CA LEU A 602 -0.86 -53.44 -29.57
C LEU A 602 -2.05 -54.40 -29.37
N PHE A 603 -2.95 -54.48 -30.35
CA PHE A 603 -4.14 -55.34 -30.30
C PHE A 603 -4.04 -56.52 -31.29
N THR A 604 -4.20 -57.74 -30.78
CA THR A 604 -3.97 -59.00 -31.52
C THR A 604 -5.13 -59.48 -32.39
N VAL A 605 -6.21 -58.69 -32.46
CA VAL A 605 -7.40 -58.93 -33.28
C VAL A 605 -7.80 -57.66 -33.98
N PRO A 606 -8.51 -57.72 -35.13
CA PRO A 606 -9.19 -56.54 -35.65
C PRO A 606 -10.16 -56.07 -34.56
N PRO A 607 -9.79 -55.07 -33.76
CA PRO A 607 -10.62 -54.60 -32.67
C PRO A 607 -11.81 -53.90 -33.31
N SER A 608 -12.90 -53.76 -32.55
CA SER A 608 -13.85 -52.71 -32.92
C SER A 608 -13.08 -51.38 -33.01
N PHE A 609 -13.47 -50.48 -33.92
CA PHE A 609 -12.82 -49.18 -34.20
C PHE A 609 -12.57 -48.29 -32.95
N PHE A 610 -13.01 -48.70 -31.77
CA PHE A 610 -13.08 -47.91 -30.56
C PHE A 610 -12.40 -48.58 -29.34
N SER A 611 -11.36 -49.39 -29.56
CA SER A 611 -10.61 -50.06 -28.48
C SER A 611 -9.33 -49.26 -28.19
N MET A 612 -9.44 -48.19 -27.43
CA MET A 612 -8.30 -47.40 -26.96
C MET A 612 -8.39 -47.39 -25.43
N SER A 613 -7.43 -48.05 -24.80
CA SER A 613 -7.42 -48.27 -23.35
C SER A 613 -6.63 -47.20 -22.62
N GLY A 614 -6.95 -47.03 -21.34
CA GLY A 614 -6.16 -46.19 -20.47
C GLY A 614 -4.72 -46.69 -20.33
N LEU A 615 -3.86 -45.77 -19.90
CA LEU A 615 -2.46 -46.01 -19.62
C LEU A 615 -2.21 -45.73 -18.14
N ALA A 616 -1.33 -46.53 -17.55
CA ALA A 616 -0.72 -46.22 -16.26
C ALA A 616 0.79 -46.34 -16.41
N ALA A 617 1.53 -45.56 -15.63
CA ALA A 617 2.97 -45.67 -15.59
C ALA A 617 3.52 -45.46 -14.18
N GLY A 618 4.61 -46.15 -13.90
CA GLY A 618 5.29 -46.17 -12.62
C GLY A 618 6.35 -47.26 -12.60
N ASP A 619 7.31 -47.17 -11.70
CA ASP A 619 8.31 -48.22 -11.49
C ASP A 619 7.66 -49.41 -10.79
N ILE A 620 7.25 -50.42 -11.55
CA ILE A 620 6.50 -51.56 -11.00
C ILE A 620 7.42 -52.66 -10.49
N ASP A 621 8.70 -52.66 -10.86
CA ASP A 621 9.65 -53.70 -10.45
C ASP A 621 10.82 -53.21 -9.57
N GLY A 622 10.85 -51.91 -9.25
CA GLY A 622 11.78 -51.28 -8.32
C GLY A 622 13.18 -51.08 -8.91
N ASP A 623 13.30 -50.95 -10.24
CA ASP A 623 14.58 -50.78 -10.93
C ASP A 623 15.00 -49.30 -11.10
N GLY A 624 14.16 -48.38 -10.62
CA GLY A 624 14.33 -46.93 -10.72
C GLY A 624 13.90 -46.35 -12.07
N LYS A 625 13.18 -47.11 -12.91
CA LYS A 625 12.64 -46.64 -14.19
C LYS A 625 11.16 -46.99 -14.30
N PRO A 626 10.34 -46.12 -14.90
CA PRO A 626 8.92 -46.41 -15.01
C PRO A 626 8.60 -47.39 -16.14
N GLU A 627 7.71 -48.33 -15.86
CA GLU A 627 7.02 -49.13 -16.86
C GLU A 627 5.73 -48.46 -17.34
N ILE A 628 5.29 -48.83 -18.53
CA ILE A 628 3.97 -48.47 -19.07
C ILE A 628 3.07 -49.70 -19.05
N VAL A 629 1.91 -49.59 -18.41
CA VAL A 629 0.88 -50.64 -18.36
C VAL A 629 -0.38 -50.18 -19.08
N THR A 630 -0.93 -51.06 -19.92
CA THR A 630 -2.18 -50.79 -20.66
C THR A 630 -3.02 -52.06 -20.79
N SER A 631 -4.33 -51.90 -20.95
CA SER A 631 -5.22 -53.03 -21.22
C SER A 631 -5.38 -53.30 -22.72
N VAL A 632 -5.59 -54.57 -23.05
CA VAL A 632 -5.80 -55.07 -24.42
C VAL A 632 -6.95 -56.08 -24.39
N VAL A 633 -7.61 -56.30 -25.53
CA VAL A 633 -8.72 -57.26 -25.66
C VAL A 633 -8.34 -58.48 -26.50
N THR A 634 -8.85 -59.65 -26.13
CA THR A 634 -8.75 -60.88 -26.91
C THR A 634 -9.91 -61.01 -27.92
N PRO A 635 -9.80 -61.89 -28.94
CA PRO A 635 -10.90 -62.13 -29.89
C PRO A 635 -12.22 -62.61 -29.26
N ASP A 636 -12.12 -63.26 -28.11
CA ASP A 636 -13.23 -63.79 -27.33
C ASP A 636 -13.77 -62.81 -26.27
N GLY A 637 -13.23 -61.58 -26.24
CA GLY A 637 -13.77 -60.45 -25.49
C GLY A 637 -13.25 -60.26 -24.07
N TYR A 638 -12.25 -61.04 -23.67
CA TYR A 638 -11.59 -60.85 -22.38
C TYR A 638 -10.52 -59.76 -22.46
N GLY A 639 -10.39 -58.99 -21.39
CA GLY A 639 -9.28 -58.06 -21.18
C GLY A 639 -8.02 -58.80 -20.76
N PHE A 640 -6.85 -58.23 -21.04
CA PHE A 640 -5.58 -58.57 -20.40
C PHE A 640 -4.67 -57.34 -20.41
N LEU A 641 -3.86 -57.20 -19.37
CA LEU A 641 -2.83 -56.16 -19.28
C LEU A 641 -1.55 -56.55 -20.04
N GLN A 642 -0.89 -55.56 -20.63
CA GLN A 642 0.48 -55.62 -21.13
C GLN A 642 1.32 -54.55 -20.44
N ALA A 643 2.54 -54.91 -20.05
CA ALA A 643 3.54 -53.99 -19.52
C ALA A 643 4.71 -53.84 -20.50
N TYR A 644 5.25 -52.63 -20.54
CA TYR A 644 6.39 -52.24 -21.36
C TYR A 644 7.43 -51.53 -20.49
N GLU A 645 8.71 -51.79 -20.76
CA GLU A 645 9.82 -51.04 -20.17
C GLU A 645 9.76 -49.56 -20.59
N HIS A 646 10.45 -48.67 -19.85
CA HIS A 646 10.56 -47.23 -20.15
C HIS A 646 10.95 -46.90 -21.61
N ASN A 647 11.65 -47.82 -22.29
CA ASN A 647 12.10 -47.69 -23.68
C ASN A 647 11.16 -48.33 -24.73
N GLY A 648 9.98 -48.77 -24.32
CA GLY A 648 8.97 -49.39 -25.18
C GLY A 648 9.18 -50.89 -25.46
N ALA A 649 10.17 -51.53 -24.84
CA ALA A 649 10.34 -52.98 -24.95
C ALA A 649 9.21 -53.71 -24.20
N PHE A 650 8.66 -54.77 -24.80
CA PHE A 650 7.64 -55.60 -24.14
C PHE A 650 8.21 -56.32 -22.92
N LYS A 651 7.57 -56.15 -21.75
CA LYS A 651 7.96 -56.75 -20.48
C LYS A 651 7.18 -58.03 -20.20
N TRP A 652 5.86 -57.94 -20.05
CA TRP A 652 5.00 -59.10 -19.81
C TRP A 652 3.54 -58.90 -20.26
N ARG A 653 2.78 -60.01 -20.25
CA ARG A 653 1.32 -60.06 -20.45
C ARG A 653 0.68 -60.79 -19.27
N SER A 654 -0.39 -60.21 -18.72
CA SER A 654 -1.14 -60.80 -17.62
C SER A 654 -2.12 -61.92 -18.04
N GLN A 655 -2.74 -62.55 -17.05
CA GLN A 655 -3.90 -63.43 -17.25
C GLN A 655 -5.12 -62.66 -17.75
N ASN A 656 -5.98 -63.33 -18.52
CA ASN A 656 -7.24 -62.74 -18.97
C ASN A 656 -8.17 -62.38 -17.79
N TYR A 657 -8.87 -61.26 -17.89
CA TYR A 657 -9.87 -60.79 -16.95
C TYR A 657 -11.16 -60.34 -17.67
N ASP A 658 -12.22 -60.08 -16.90
CA ASP A 658 -13.52 -59.62 -17.42
C ASP A 658 -14.10 -58.54 -16.49
N THR A 659 -14.04 -57.30 -16.94
CA THR A 659 -14.64 -56.11 -16.31
C THR A 659 -16.09 -55.91 -16.76
N HIS A 660 -16.56 -56.66 -17.76
CA HIS A 660 -17.82 -56.44 -18.48
C HIS A 660 -18.68 -57.71 -18.42
N PRO A 661 -19.21 -58.10 -17.25
CA PRO A 661 -19.85 -59.41 -17.02
C PRO A 661 -21.12 -59.68 -17.86
N PHE A 662 -21.62 -58.68 -18.58
CA PHE A 662 -22.75 -58.80 -19.52
C PHE A 662 -22.33 -58.90 -21.00
N GLY A 663 -21.03 -59.00 -21.28
CA GLY A 663 -20.42 -59.21 -22.59
C GLY A 663 -19.96 -57.93 -23.28
N SER A 664 -18.65 -57.65 -23.26
CA SER A 664 -17.95 -56.53 -23.92
C SER A 664 -17.85 -56.65 -25.45
N GLY A 665 -18.05 -57.84 -26.03
CA GLY A 665 -17.64 -58.07 -27.43
C GLY A 665 -16.13 -57.91 -27.58
N THR A 666 -15.65 -57.29 -28.67
CA THR A 666 -14.20 -57.06 -28.92
C THR A 666 -13.76 -55.62 -28.59
N SER A 667 -14.41 -54.95 -27.64
CA SER A 667 -14.02 -53.60 -27.18
C SER A 667 -13.56 -53.64 -25.74
N ASN A 668 -12.33 -53.18 -25.47
CA ASN A 668 -11.80 -52.92 -24.14
C ASN A 668 -11.25 -51.49 -24.09
N ARG A 669 -11.57 -50.77 -23.02
CA ARG A 669 -11.22 -49.37 -22.77
C ARG A 669 -10.84 -49.14 -21.31
N ASP A 670 -10.51 -50.21 -20.61
CA ASP A 670 -10.26 -50.15 -19.18
C ASP A 670 -9.04 -49.29 -18.88
N ASN A 671 -9.07 -48.69 -17.70
CA ASN A 671 -8.05 -47.78 -17.22
C ASN A 671 -7.38 -48.49 -16.04
N PRO A 672 -6.17 -49.07 -16.25
CA PRO A 672 -5.43 -49.63 -15.12
C PRO A 672 -4.99 -48.51 -14.17
N SER A 673 -4.88 -48.82 -12.90
CA SER A 673 -4.22 -48.00 -11.89
C SER A 673 -3.11 -48.79 -11.21
N LEU A 674 -2.10 -48.09 -10.71
CA LEU A 674 -0.96 -48.65 -9.98
C LEU A 674 -1.05 -48.17 -8.53
N ALA A 675 -0.93 -49.09 -7.57
CA ALA A 675 -0.95 -48.77 -6.15
C ALA A 675 -0.25 -49.88 -5.35
N ASP A 676 0.37 -49.53 -4.22
CA ASP A 676 0.66 -50.51 -3.16
C ASP A 676 -0.58 -50.69 -2.32
N LEU A 677 -1.33 -51.76 -2.58
CA LEU A 677 -2.61 -51.94 -1.93
C LEU A 677 -2.48 -52.33 -0.47
N ASP A 678 -1.39 -53.02 -0.10
CA ASP A 678 -1.20 -53.60 1.23
C ASP A 678 -0.03 -53.02 2.03
N GLY A 679 0.64 -52.01 1.49
CA GLY A 679 1.71 -51.26 2.14
C GLY A 679 3.02 -52.03 2.24
N ASP A 680 3.24 -53.04 1.38
CA ASP A 680 4.42 -53.90 1.44
C ASP A 680 5.61 -53.43 0.58
N GLY A 681 5.41 -52.38 -0.22
CA GLY A 681 6.38 -51.77 -1.12
C GLY A 681 6.45 -52.41 -2.50
N ASP A 682 5.64 -53.43 -2.82
CA ASP A 682 5.42 -53.89 -4.18
C ASP A 682 4.22 -53.15 -4.82
N VAL A 683 4.28 -52.89 -6.13
CA VAL A 683 3.16 -52.30 -6.87
C VAL A 683 2.18 -53.39 -7.31
N GLU A 684 0.91 -53.24 -6.95
CA GLU A 684 -0.21 -53.92 -7.58
C GLU A 684 -0.78 -53.11 -8.75
N ILE A 685 -1.30 -53.84 -9.72
CA ILE A 685 -2.04 -53.28 -10.85
C ILE A 685 -3.51 -53.61 -10.70
N VAL A 686 -4.35 -52.58 -10.63
CA VAL A 686 -5.80 -52.68 -10.50
C VAL A 686 -6.47 -52.34 -11.82
N VAL A 687 -7.46 -53.12 -12.22
CA VAL A 687 -8.32 -52.82 -13.37
C VAL A 687 -9.75 -53.27 -13.07
N GLY A 688 -10.65 -52.31 -12.85
CA GLY A 688 -11.97 -52.59 -12.30
C GLY A 688 -11.84 -53.23 -10.92
N ALA A 689 -12.38 -54.43 -10.72
CA ALA A 689 -12.16 -55.21 -9.51
C ALA A 689 -11.23 -56.42 -9.73
N HIS A 690 -10.22 -56.29 -10.61
CA HIS A 690 -9.18 -57.30 -10.78
C HIS A 690 -7.84 -56.73 -10.34
N VAL A 691 -7.11 -57.49 -9.55
CA VAL A 691 -5.80 -57.08 -9.01
C VAL A 691 -4.72 -58.06 -9.45
N PHE A 692 -3.60 -57.52 -9.89
CA PHE A 692 -2.44 -58.26 -10.39
C PHE A 692 -1.18 -57.83 -9.65
N ASP A 693 -0.25 -58.76 -9.46
CA ASP A 693 1.11 -58.44 -8.99
C ASP A 693 1.92 -57.74 -10.10
N ARG A 694 3.07 -57.17 -9.74
CA ARG A 694 4.05 -56.56 -10.67
C ARG A 694 4.52 -57.45 -11.83
N ALA A 695 4.32 -58.76 -11.76
CA ALA A 695 4.66 -59.71 -12.82
C ALA A 695 3.46 -60.09 -13.71
N GLY A 696 2.28 -59.50 -13.47
CA GLY A 696 1.05 -59.74 -14.22
C GLY A 696 0.29 -61.01 -13.81
N HIS A 697 0.60 -61.62 -12.66
CA HIS A 697 -0.23 -62.70 -12.11
C HIS A 697 -1.41 -62.11 -11.35
N ARG A 698 -2.61 -62.60 -11.64
CA ARG A 698 -3.80 -62.16 -10.92
C ARG A 698 -3.77 -62.66 -9.47
N LEU A 699 -3.83 -61.73 -8.53
CA LEU A 699 -3.95 -62.00 -7.11
C LEU A 699 -5.39 -62.41 -6.77
N TRP A 700 -6.36 -61.60 -7.20
CA TRP A 700 -7.78 -61.90 -7.01
C TRP A 700 -8.67 -61.21 -8.05
N ALA A 701 -9.95 -61.62 -8.08
CA ALA A 701 -11.00 -61.04 -8.92
C ALA A 701 -12.27 -60.85 -8.09
N GLY A 702 -12.78 -59.61 -8.06
CA GLY A 702 -13.98 -59.22 -7.36
C GLY A 702 -15.24 -59.76 -8.00
N THR A 703 -16.29 -59.97 -7.20
CA THR A 703 -17.57 -60.56 -7.64
C THR A 703 -18.73 -59.57 -7.72
N GLY A 704 -18.50 -58.31 -7.31
CA GLY A 704 -19.45 -57.21 -7.34
C GLY A 704 -19.21 -56.26 -8.52
N GLY A 705 -19.29 -54.95 -8.25
CA GLY A 705 -19.02 -53.88 -9.21
C GLY A 705 -17.63 -53.96 -9.83
N GLN A 706 -17.48 -53.36 -11.00
CA GLN A 706 -16.27 -53.29 -11.81
C GLN A 706 -15.94 -51.86 -12.25
N ALA A 707 -16.68 -50.86 -11.76
CA ALA A 707 -16.46 -49.44 -12.03
C ALA A 707 -16.67 -49.06 -13.51
N TYR A 708 -17.71 -49.64 -14.13
CA TYR A 708 -18.03 -49.41 -15.54
C TYR A 708 -19.49 -48.98 -15.71
N GLN A 709 -19.80 -48.42 -16.87
CA GLN A 709 -21.17 -48.13 -17.26
C GLN A 709 -21.49 -48.46 -18.72
N THR A 710 -22.79 -48.54 -19.03
CA THR A 710 -23.33 -48.87 -20.36
C THR A 710 -23.98 -47.66 -21.01
N GLN A 711 -23.75 -47.43 -22.31
CA GLN A 711 -24.41 -46.37 -23.10
C GLN A 711 -25.86 -46.71 -23.50
N ARG A 712 -26.50 -45.78 -24.22
CA ARG A 712 -27.77 -45.97 -24.97
C ARG A 712 -27.86 -47.35 -25.62
N ASN A 713 -29.06 -47.95 -25.57
CA ASN A 713 -29.38 -49.28 -26.11
C ASN A 713 -28.67 -50.48 -25.45
N ASN A 714 -28.09 -50.31 -24.25
CA ASN A 714 -27.41 -51.38 -23.53
C ASN A 714 -26.17 -51.90 -24.29
N GLN A 715 -25.54 -51.06 -25.12
CA GLN A 715 -24.21 -51.31 -25.67
C GLN A 715 -23.17 -50.99 -24.62
N ILE A 716 -22.20 -51.88 -24.43
CA ILE A 716 -21.08 -51.65 -23.51
C ILE A 716 -20.02 -50.86 -24.26
N VAL A 717 -19.79 -49.64 -23.81
CA VAL A 717 -18.93 -48.67 -24.48
C VAL A 717 -18.05 -47.94 -23.44
N GLY A 718 -18.34 -47.99 -22.14
CA GLY A 718 -17.40 -47.55 -21.10
C GLY A 718 -16.27 -48.56 -20.86
N GLY A 719 -15.12 -48.06 -20.38
CA GLY A 719 -14.06 -48.88 -19.79
C GLY A 719 -14.13 -48.81 -18.26
N ALA A 720 -13.63 -49.82 -17.56
CA ALA A 720 -13.55 -49.75 -16.10
C ALA A 720 -12.62 -48.61 -15.66
N ILE A 721 -13.10 -47.78 -14.72
CA ILE A 721 -12.34 -46.71 -14.06
C ILE A 721 -12.57 -46.88 -12.55
N SER A 722 -11.73 -47.68 -11.91
CA SER A 722 -11.73 -47.87 -10.46
C SER A 722 -10.91 -46.78 -9.77
N VAL A 723 -11.29 -46.43 -8.54
CA VAL A 723 -10.47 -45.59 -7.66
C VAL A 723 -9.84 -46.47 -6.60
N VAL A 724 -8.58 -46.21 -6.30
CA VAL A 724 -7.83 -46.86 -5.21
C VAL A 724 -7.50 -45.79 -4.18
N ALA A 725 -7.91 -45.99 -2.94
CA ALA A 725 -7.69 -45.07 -1.83
C ALA A 725 -7.96 -45.78 -0.50
N ASP A 726 -7.24 -45.39 0.55
CA ASP A 726 -7.61 -45.71 1.93
C ASP A 726 -8.81 -44.84 2.32
N VAL A 727 -10.02 -45.38 2.18
CA VAL A 727 -11.26 -44.59 2.36
C VAL A 727 -11.74 -44.61 3.80
N ASP A 728 -11.37 -45.64 4.58
CA ASP A 728 -11.77 -45.80 5.98
C ASP A 728 -10.65 -45.48 6.99
N LEU A 729 -9.48 -45.06 6.50
CA LEU A 729 -8.30 -44.61 7.23
C LEU A 729 -7.68 -45.71 8.11
N ASP A 730 -7.69 -46.95 7.64
CA ASP A 730 -7.10 -48.09 8.34
C ASP A 730 -5.62 -48.37 7.97
N GLY A 731 -5.08 -47.62 7.01
CA GLY A 731 -3.72 -47.70 6.51
C GLY A 731 -3.53 -48.69 5.36
N LEU A 732 -4.61 -49.30 4.85
CA LEU A 732 -4.64 -50.14 3.67
C LEU A 732 -5.55 -49.50 2.63
N GLN A 733 -5.25 -49.71 1.34
CA GLN A 733 -6.03 -49.06 0.29
C GLN A 733 -7.20 -49.96 -0.16
N GLU A 734 -8.40 -49.40 -0.15
CA GLU A 734 -9.58 -50.02 -0.77
C GLU A 734 -9.60 -49.79 -2.28
N ILE A 735 -10.38 -50.63 -2.95
CA ILE A 735 -10.75 -50.44 -4.36
C ILE A 735 -12.23 -50.09 -4.42
N VAL A 736 -12.50 -48.86 -4.82
CA VAL A 736 -13.85 -48.33 -5.03
C VAL A 736 -14.26 -48.62 -6.47
N THR A 737 -15.33 -49.39 -6.64
CA THR A 737 -15.90 -49.71 -7.95
C THR A 737 -17.39 -49.37 -7.98
N GLY A 738 -17.71 -48.13 -8.30
CA GLY A 738 -19.09 -47.64 -8.46
C GLY A 738 -20.02 -48.02 -7.31
N ASN A 739 -20.73 -49.15 -7.43
CA ASN A 739 -21.65 -49.64 -6.40
C ASN A 739 -21.05 -50.59 -5.35
N THR A 740 -19.75 -50.83 -5.36
CA THR A 740 -19.07 -51.80 -4.48
C THR A 740 -17.75 -51.25 -3.96
N LEU A 741 -17.47 -51.49 -2.69
CA LEU A 741 -16.16 -51.24 -2.07
C LEU A 741 -15.50 -52.58 -1.73
N TYR A 742 -14.26 -52.77 -2.19
CA TYR A 742 -13.43 -53.92 -1.86
C TYR A 742 -12.27 -53.52 -0.98
N ARG A 743 -11.93 -54.36 0.00
CA ARG A 743 -10.64 -54.28 0.70
C ARG A 743 -9.52 -54.76 -0.21
N PHE A 744 -8.28 -54.44 0.15
CA PHE A 744 -7.06 -54.87 -0.55
C PHE A 744 -7.01 -56.40 -0.83
N ASP A 745 -7.59 -57.22 0.06
CA ASP A 745 -7.63 -58.68 -0.04
C ASP A 745 -8.73 -59.24 -0.97
N GLY A 746 -9.52 -58.35 -1.59
CA GLY A 746 -10.63 -58.68 -2.48
C GLY A 746 -11.94 -59.01 -1.78
N THR A 747 -12.01 -58.89 -0.44
CA THR A 747 -13.28 -59.02 0.27
C THR A 747 -14.14 -57.77 0.09
N ILE A 748 -15.44 -57.98 -0.15
CA ILE A 748 -16.41 -56.88 -0.27
C ILE A 748 -16.67 -56.29 1.12
N ALA A 749 -16.34 -55.01 1.31
CA ALA A 749 -16.72 -54.26 2.50
C ALA A 749 -18.23 -53.99 2.51
N TRP A 750 -18.74 -53.48 1.40
CA TRP A 750 -20.17 -53.35 1.13
C TRP A 750 -20.46 -53.36 -0.36
N GLN A 751 -21.71 -53.69 -0.70
CA GLN A 751 -22.22 -53.62 -2.06
C GLN A 751 -23.64 -53.08 -2.06
N ARG A 752 -23.89 -52.13 -2.95
CA ARG A 752 -25.15 -51.39 -3.07
C ARG A 752 -25.99 -51.92 -4.25
N PRO A 753 -27.33 -52.03 -4.09
CA PRO A 753 -28.21 -52.59 -5.11
C PRO A 753 -28.40 -51.71 -6.36
N GLU A 754 -28.06 -50.43 -6.28
CA GLU A 754 -28.05 -49.48 -7.38
C GLU A 754 -26.99 -49.84 -8.44
N THR A 755 -27.06 -49.19 -9.61
CA THR A 755 -26.21 -49.54 -10.75
C THR A 755 -24.76 -49.14 -10.57
N ASP A 756 -23.86 -50.00 -11.05
CA ASP A 756 -22.43 -49.73 -11.11
C ASP A 756 -22.12 -48.54 -12.03
N GLY A 757 -20.98 -47.89 -11.82
CA GLY A 757 -20.63 -46.66 -12.51
C GLY A 757 -19.26 -46.13 -12.14
N TYR A 758 -18.95 -44.92 -12.58
CA TYR A 758 -17.65 -44.30 -12.30
C TYR A 758 -17.66 -43.65 -10.92
N PRO A 759 -16.72 -44.03 -10.03
CA PRO A 759 -16.57 -43.44 -8.72
C PRO A 759 -15.59 -42.25 -8.71
N ALA A 760 -15.75 -41.37 -7.73
CA ALA A 760 -14.70 -40.53 -7.17
C ALA A 760 -14.83 -40.55 -5.64
N VAL A 761 -13.73 -40.27 -4.95
CA VAL A 761 -13.68 -40.17 -3.49
C VAL A 761 -13.44 -38.71 -3.08
N VAL A 762 -14.08 -38.29 -2.01
CA VAL A 762 -14.02 -36.92 -1.48
C VAL A 762 -14.41 -36.94 -0.01
N ASN A 763 -13.79 -36.12 0.83
CA ASN A 763 -14.35 -35.86 2.15
C ASN A 763 -15.47 -34.81 2.00
N ALA A 764 -16.71 -35.21 2.23
CA ALA A 764 -17.91 -34.42 2.02
C ALA A 764 -18.71 -34.15 3.29
N ASP A 765 -18.21 -34.54 4.47
CA ASP A 765 -18.80 -34.19 5.74
C ASP A 765 -17.79 -33.81 6.83
N SER A 766 -18.17 -33.96 8.10
CA SER A 766 -17.34 -33.50 9.23
C SER A 766 -16.37 -34.56 9.75
N ASP A 767 -16.48 -35.79 9.28
CA ASP A 767 -15.60 -36.87 9.67
C ASP A 767 -14.46 -37.05 8.64
N PRO A 768 -13.33 -37.66 9.02
CA PRO A 768 -12.15 -37.67 8.16
C PRO A 768 -12.19 -38.75 7.07
N GLN A 769 -13.15 -39.68 7.10
CA GLN A 769 -13.27 -40.74 6.09
C GLN A 769 -13.77 -40.17 4.75
N ALA A 770 -13.64 -40.95 3.68
CA ALA A 770 -13.97 -40.48 2.34
C ALA A 770 -15.36 -40.94 1.87
N GLU A 771 -16.23 -39.98 1.53
CA GLU A 771 -17.45 -40.22 0.77
C GLU A 771 -17.16 -40.59 -0.69
N ILE A 772 -18.12 -41.29 -1.30
CA ILE A 772 -18.01 -41.87 -2.64
C ILE A 772 -19.10 -41.31 -3.54
N VAL A 773 -18.68 -40.43 -4.46
CA VAL A 773 -19.50 -39.95 -5.59
C VAL A 773 -19.57 -41.03 -6.64
N VAL A 774 -20.76 -41.36 -7.13
CA VAL A 774 -20.95 -42.35 -8.20
C VAL A 774 -21.80 -41.76 -9.31
N VAL A 775 -21.26 -41.78 -10.53
CA VAL A 775 -21.99 -41.45 -11.75
C VAL A 775 -22.36 -42.73 -12.48
N SER A 776 -23.65 -42.96 -12.68
CA SER A 776 -24.15 -44.17 -13.33
C SER A 776 -25.47 -43.90 -14.05
N ARG A 777 -25.53 -44.25 -15.34
CA ARG A 777 -26.75 -44.17 -16.17
C ARG A 777 -27.46 -42.81 -16.11
N GLY A 778 -26.63 -41.76 -16.16
CA GLY A 778 -27.03 -40.35 -16.05
C GLY A 778 -27.68 -39.97 -14.72
N PHE A 779 -27.30 -40.68 -13.65
CA PHE A 779 -27.57 -40.28 -12.29
C PHE A 779 -26.27 -40.03 -11.53
N VAL A 780 -26.28 -39.01 -10.67
CA VAL A 780 -25.22 -38.72 -9.69
C VAL A 780 -25.73 -39.04 -8.30
N ARG A 781 -24.90 -39.64 -7.45
CA ARG A 781 -25.25 -39.97 -6.06
C ARG A 781 -23.99 -39.93 -5.19
N LEU A 782 -24.18 -39.65 -3.90
CA LEU A 782 -23.12 -39.64 -2.91
C LEU A 782 -23.40 -40.70 -1.84
N HIS A 783 -22.38 -41.47 -1.49
CA HIS A 783 -22.43 -42.42 -0.39
C HIS A 783 -21.42 -42.03 0.67
N ASP A 784 -21.77 -42.34 1.91
CA ASP A 784 -20.88 -42.45 3.04
C ASP A 784 -19.86 -43.58 2.79
N THR A 785 -18.72 -43.53 3.48
CA THR A 785 -17.67 -44.56 3.51
C THR A 785 -18.24 -45.96 3.79
N ASP A 786 -19.29 -46.07 4.61
CA ASP A 786 -19.95 -47.36 4.92
C ASP A 786 -20.93 -47.85 3.82
N GLY A 787 -21.06 -47.08 2.74
CA GLY A 787 -21.95 -47.33 1.61
C GLY A 787 -23.37 -46.79 1.81
N THR A 788 -23.67 -46.14 2.92
CA THR A 788 -24.97 -45.47 3.14
C THR A 788 -25.17 -44.37 2.11
N LEU A 789 -26.37 -44.29 1.53
CA LEU A 789 -26.69 -43.24 0.56
C LEU A 789 -26.97 -41.93 1.32
N LEU A 790 -26.12 -40.93 1.12
CA LEU A 790 -26.29 -39.60 1.72
C LEU A 790 -27.35 -38.80 0.95
N TRP A 791 -27.22 -38.75 -0.38
CA TRP A 791 -28.22 -38.17 -1.26
C TRP A 791 -28.18 -38.76 -2.68
N GLY A 792 -29.20 -38.41 -3.46
CA GLY A 792 -29.41 -38.92 -4.82
C GLY A 792 -30.28 -40.17 -4.86
N PRO A 793 -30.38 -40.84 -6.02
CA PRO A 793 -29.81 -40.44 -7.30
C PRO A 793 -30.44 -39.17 -7.86
N LEU A 794 -29.61 -38.22 -8.29
CA LEU A 794 -30.01 -37.00 -9.00
C LEU A 794 -29.91 -37.24 -10.51
N GLU A 795 -30.98 -36.97 -11.24
CA GLU A 795 -31.01 -37.10 -12.70
C GLU A 795 -30.17 -35.98 -13.33
N MET A 796 -29.22 -36.35 -14.20
CA MET A 796 -28.39 -35.39 -14.90
C MET A 796 -29.22 -34.56 -15.88
N PRO A 797 -28.95 -33.24 -16.01
CA PRO A 797 -29.58 -32.40 -17.01
C PRO A 797 -29.10 -32.75 -18.42
N GLY A 798 -29.97 -32.55 -19.43
CA GLY A 798 -29.61 -32.75 -20.84
C GLY A 798 -30.73 -33.38 -21.66
N SER A 799 -30.45 -33.59 -22.94
CA SER A 799 -31.37 -34.25 -23.87
C SER A 799 -31.28 -35.78 -23.86
N ASP A 800 -30.26 -36.35 -23.22
CA ASP A 800 -30.07 -37.79 -23.07
C ASP A 800 -29.36 -38.18 -21.75
N PRO A 801 -30.07 -38.20 -20.61
CA PRO A 801 -29.49 -38.51 -19.31
C PRO A 801 -29.31 -40.02 -19.09
N GLU A 802 -28.98 -40.80 -20.12
CA GLU A 802 -28.78 -42.26 -19.99
C GLU A 802 -27.32 -42.65 -19.71
N SER A 803 -26.40 -41.68 -19.60
CA SER A 803 -24.96 -41.86 -19.33
C SER A 803 -24.38 -40.59 -18.69
N GLY A 804 -23.17 -40.67 -18.13
CA GLY A 804 -22.44 -39.50 -17.65
C GLY A 804 -20.98 -39.81 -17.37
N GLY A 805 -20.04 -38.91 -17.63
CA GLY A 805 -18.61 -39.14 -17.48
C GLY A 805 -18.12 -39.37 -16.06
N PRO A 806 -16.84 -39.77 -15.88
CA PRO A 806 -16.26 -39.91 -14.56
C PRO A 806 -16.31 -38.56 -13.82
N PRO A 807 -16.72 -38.54 -12.54
CA PRO A 807 -16.79 -37.31 -11.76
C PRO A 807 -15.40 -36.74 -11.51
N ALA A 808 -15.25 -35.43 -11.65
CA ALA A 808 -14.07 -34.68 -11.22
C ALA A 808 -14.41 -33.87 -9.95
N ILE A 809 -13.48 -33.80 -9.00
CA ILE A 809 -13.68 -33.20 -7.67
C ILE A 809 -12.63 -32.12 -7.42
N GLY A 810 -13.05 -30.94 -6.97
CA GLY A 810 -12.15 -29.83 -6.61
C GLY A 810 -12.92 -28.55 -6.27
N ASP A 811 -12.31 -27.64 -5.52
CA ASP A 811 -12.91 -26.37 -5.07
C ASP A 811 -13.07 -25.41 -6.26
N LEU A 812 -14.29 -25.24 -6.76
CA LEU A 812 -14.55 -24.45 -7.96
C LEU A 812 -14.85 -22.98 -7.65
N ASP A 813 -15.29 -22.66 -6.44
CA ASP A 813 -15.73 -21.32 -6.07
C ASP A 813 -14.83 -20.61 -5.03
N GLY A 814 -13.77 -21.28 -4.58
CA GLY A 814 -12.72 -20.76 -3.71
C GLY A 814 -13.15 -20.66 -2.25
N ASP A 815 -14.16 -21.41 -1.83
CA ASP A 815 -14.69 -21.39 -0.46
C ASP A 815 -14.03 -22.39 0.49
N GLY A 816 -13.15 -23.25 -0.03
CA GLY A 816 -12.42 -24.29 0.70
C GLY A 816 -13.12 -25.64 0.74
N GLU A 817 -14.33 -25.76 0.21
CA GLU A 817 -15.07 -27.01 0.04
C GLU A 817 -15.02 -27.45 -1.44
N PRO A 818 -14.85 -28.76 -1.75
CA PRO A 818 -14.80 -29.19 -3.14
C PRO A 818 -16.19 -29.27 -3.78
N GLU A 819 -16.27 -29.08 -5.09
CA GLU A 819 -17.45 -29.37 -5.93
C GLU A 819 -17.27 -30.65 -6.76
N ILE A 820 -18.38 -31.09 -7.36
CA ILE A 820 -18.44 -32.21 -8.30
C ILE A 820 -18.74 -31.70 -9.71
N VAL A 821 -17.89 -32.06 -10.68
CA VAL A 821 -18.13 -31.83 -12.11
C VAL A 821 -18.40 -33.14 -12.83
N VAL A 822 -19.50 -33.18 -13.59
CA VAL A 822 -19.88 -34.36 -14.39
C VAL A 822 -20.26 -33.94 -15.81
N ALA A 823 -19.66 -34.59 -16.80
CA ALA A 823 -20.00 -34.41 -18.21
C ALA A 823 -21.19 -35.29 -18.60
N GLY A 824 -22.20 -34.72 -19.27
CA GLY A 824 -23.31 -35.44 -19.88
C GLY A 824 -23.37 -35.25 -21.39
N SER A 825 -24.48 -35.64 -22.02
CA SER A 825 -24.63 -35.63 -23.49
C SER A 825 -24.50 -34.25 -24.16
N ASP A 826 -25.01 -33.23 -23.49
CA ASP A 826 -25.09 -31.86 -24.01
C ASP A 826 -25.02 -30.81 -22.89
N ILE A 827 -24.73 -31.25 -21.67
CA ILE A 827 -24.54 -30.42 -20.49
C ILE A 827 -23.31 -30.89 -19.73
N LEU A 828 -22.43 -29.97 -19.38
CA LEU A 828 -21.45 -30.11 -18.30
C LEU A 828 -22.08 -29.55 -17.03
N TRP A 829 -22.08 -30.33 -15.95
CA TRP A 829 -22.83 -30.01 -14.74
C TRP A 829 -21.89 -29.93 -13.54
N ALA A 830 -21.87 -28.77 -12.88
CA ALA A 830 -21.20 -28.57 -11.59
C ALA A 830 -22.22 -28.59 -10.45
N LEU A 831 -21.86 -29.24 -9.36
CA LEU A 831 -22.67 -29.50 -8.18
C LEU A 831 -21.87 -29.22 -6.92
N HIS A 832 -22.49 -28.60 -5.92
CA HIS A 832 -21.97 -28.65 -4.55
C HIS A 832 -22.06 -30.07 -3.99
N LEU A 833 -21.29 -30.38 -2.95
CA LEU A 833 -21.32 -31.68 -2.26
C LEU A 833 -22.67 -32.03 -1.67
N ASP A 834 -23.55 -31.06 -1.41
CA ASP A 834 -24.93 -31.31 -0.95
C ASP A 834 -25.89 -31.75 -2.08
N GLY A 835 -25.39 -31.83 -3.32
CA GLY A 835 -26.14 -32.22 -4.52
C GLY A 835 -26.93 -31.08 -5.15
N THR A 836 -26.79 -29.83 -4.68
CA THR A 836 -27.37 -28.67 -5.35
C THR A 836 -26.50 -28.22 -6.53
N ALA A 837 -27.13 -27.72 -7.59
CA ALA A 837 -26.40 -27.28 -8.78
C ALA A 837 -25.70 -25.94 -8.54
N LEU A 838 -24.39 -25.90 -8.78
CA LEU A 838 -23.61 -24.67 -8.84
C LEU A 838 -23.86 -23.97 -10.18
N TRP A 839 -23.56 -24.64 -11.30
CA TRP A 839 -23.89 -24.16 -12.65
C TRP A 839 -24.03 -25.30 -13.67
N GLN A 840 -24.52 -24.95 -14.87
CA GLN A 840 -24.64 -25.85 -16.01
C GLN A 840 -24.16 -25.14 -17.28
N ALA A 841 -23.32 -25.81 -18.07
CA ALA A 841 -22.82 -25.28 -19.34
C ALA A 841 -23.23 -26.18 -20.51
N SER A 842 -23.66 -25.58 -21.63
CA SER A 842 -24.01 -26.35 -22.83
C SER A 842 -22.76 -26.90 -23.53
N THR A 843 -22.78 -28.20 -23.82
CA THR A 843 -21.72 -28.94 -24.51
C THR A 843 -22.31 -29.81 -25.61
N ARG A 844 -21.45 -30.59 -26.28
CA ARG A 844 -21.89 -31.57 -27.26
C ARG A 844 -21.05 -32.84 -27.21
N ASP A 845 -21.58 -33.85 -26.55
CA ASP A 845 -21.06 -35.21 -26.47
C ASP A 845 -22.21 -36.22 -26.66
N TYR A 846 -22.85 -36.17 -27.82
CA TYR A 846 -23.94 -37.09 -28.18
C TYR A 846 -23.44 -38.49 -28.55
N SER A 847 -22.16 -38.60 -28.86
CA SER A 847 -21.50 -39.82 -29.33
C SER A 847 -21.08 -40.71 -28.17
N SER A 848 -20.58 -40.17 -27.05
CA SER A 848 -20.18 -40.97 -25.90
C SER A 848 -20.93 -40.69 -24.61
N SER A 849 -21.22 -39.40 -24.36
CA SER A 849 -21.80 -38.85 -23.13
C SER A 849 -21.04 -39.26 -21.86
N GLN A 850 -19.72 -39.46 -21.96
CA GLN A 850 -18.91 -40.14 -20.95
C GLN A 850 -17.47 -39.60 -20.79
N THR A 851 -17.10 -38.54 -21.50
CA THR A 851 -15.76 -37.95 -21.36
C THR A 851 -15.51 -37.44 -19.94
N GLY A 852 -14.25 -37.45 -19.52
CA GLY A 852 -13.85 -36.83 -18.27
C GLY A 852 -13.60 -35.33 -18.41
N ALA A 853 -13.56 -34.65 -17.27
CA ALA A 853 -13.10 -33.27 -17.16
C ALA A 853 -11.89 -33.21 -16.20
N THR A 854 -11.09 -32.16 -16.33
CA THR A 854 -9.89 -31.93 -15.51
C THR A 854 -10.02 -30.59 -14.83
N LEU A 855 -9.64 -30.52 -13.55
CA LEU A 855 -9.69 -29.30 -12.76
C LEU A 855 -8.27 -28.78 -12.54
N PHE A 856 -8.07 -27.48 -12.68
CA PHE A 856 -6.76 -26.85 -12.47
C PHE A 856 -6.95 -25.35 -12.15
N ASP A 857 -6.26 -24.85 -11.14
CA ASP A 857 -6.20 -23.44 -10.79
C ASP A 857 -5.15 -22.74 -11.69
N PHE A 858 -5.60 -22.07 -12.76
CA PHE A 858 -4.68 -21.45 -13.72
C PHE A 858 -4.17 -20.09 -13.27
N ASP A 859 -4.88 -19.40 -12.37
CA ASP A 859 -4.52 -18.05 -11.95
C ASP A 859 -4.06 -17.96 -10.49
N GLY A 860 -4.01 -19.07 -9.76
CA GLY A 860 -3.51 -19.15 -8.40
C GLY A 860 -4.41 -18.43 -7.40
N ASP A 861 -5.72 -18.33 -7.68
CA ASP A 861 -6.68 -17.67 -6.78
C ASP A 861 -7.28 -18.63 -5.73
N GLY A 862 -6.96 -19.92 -5.83
CA GLY A 862 -7.46 -20.98 -4.96
C GLY A 862 -8.75 -21.65 -5.48
N ALA A 863 -9.41 -21.08 -6.48
CA ALA A 863 -10.54 -21.69 -7.16
C ALA A 863 -10.07 -22.38 -8.46
N TYR A 864 -10.62 -23.56 -8.73
CA TYR A 864 -10.20 -24.38 -9.86
C TYR A 864 -11.04 -24.05 -11.10
N GLU A 865 -10.40 -23.85 -12.25
CA GLU A 865 -11.08 -23.89 -13.55
C GLU A 865 -11.38 -25.32 -13.98
N VAL A 866 -12.40 -25.46 -14.84
CA VAL A 866 -12.73 -26.73 -15.49
C VAL A 866 -12.20 -26.76 -16.92
N VAL A 867 -11.28 -27.66 -17.21
CA VAL A 867 -10.83 -27.99 -18.57
C VAL A 867 -11.63 -29.17 -19.09
N TYR A 868 -12.39 -28.95 -20.15
CA TYR A 868 -13.27 -29.98 -20.72
C TYR A 868 -13.26 -29.97 -22.24
N ARG A 869 -13.23 -31.17 -22.83
CA ARG A 869 -13.28 -31.38 -24.26
C ARG A 869 -14.52 -32.17 -24.65
N ASP A 870 -15.32 -31.61 -25.56
CA ASP A 870 -16.48 -32.26 -26.18
C ASP A 870 -16.17 -32.74 -27.62
N GLU A 871 -17.16 -33.21 -28.40
CA GLU A 871 -16.95 -33.69 -29.78
C GLU A 871 -16.25 -32.71 -30.72
N ARG A 872 -16.27 -31.41 -30.39
CA ARG A 872 -15.90 -30.34 -31.33
C ARG A 872 -14.97 -29.30 -30.74
N ARG A 873 -14.92 -29.16 -29.41
CA ARG A 873 -14.25 -28.06 -28.75
C ARG A 873 -13.60 -28.50 -27.45
N LEU A 874 -12.36 -28.04 -27.27
CA LEU A 874 -11.74 -27.86 -25.96
C LEU A 874 -12.21 -26.53 -25.39
N ARG A 875 -12.56 -26.51 -24.09
CA ARG A 875 -12.93 -25.29 -23.37
C ARG A 875 -12.31 -25.26 -21.98
N ILE A 876 -12.06 -24.05 -21.50
CA ILE A 876 -11.77 -23.76 -20.10
C ILE A 876 -12.94 -22.94 -19.57
N TYR A 877 -13.56 -23.42 -18.49
CA TYR A 877 -14.65 -22.76 -17.81
C TYR A 877 -14.16 -22.22 -16.48
N ARG A 878 -14.58 -21.01 -16.12
CA ARG A 878 -14.39 -20.52 -14.75
C ARG A 878 -15.15 -21.42 -13.78
N GLY A 879 -14.50 -21.83 -12.70
CA GLY A 879 -15.07 -22.69 -11.68
C GLY A 879 -16.34 -22.13 -11.04
N LEU A 880 -16.36 -20.84 -10.71
CA LEU A 880 -17.48 -20.22 -9.97
C LEU A 880 -18.84 -20.23 -10.71
N ASP A 881 -18.85 -20.00 -12.02
CA ASP A 881 -20.09 -19.70 -12.77
C ASP A 881 -20.24 -20.46 -14.09
N GLY A 882 -19.23 -21.24 -14.50
CA GLY A 882 -19.26 -21.98 -15.75
C GLY A 882 -19.17 -21.09 -17.00
N ASP A 883 -18.73 -19.83 -16.86
CA ASP A 883 -18.45 -18.98 -18.01
C ASP A 883 -17.28 -19.55 -18.81
N VAL A 884 -17.45 -19.63 -20.13
CA VAL A 884 -16.38 -20.06 -21.04
C VAL A 884 -15.32 -18.96 -21.10
N HIS A 885 -14.16 -19.24 -20.55
CA HIS A 885 -13.00 -18.37 -20.60
C HIS A 885 -12.23 -18.57 -21.92
N PHE A 886 -11.94 -19.82 -22.28
CA PHE A 886 -11.22 -20.18 -23.50
C PHE A 886 -12.01 -21.22 -24.30
N GLU A 887 -11.90 -21.15 -25.64
CA GLU A 887 -12.36 -22.22 -26.52
C GLU A 887 -11.45 -22.43 -27.73
N HIS A 888 -11.25 -23.69 -28.10
CA HIS A 888 -10.50 -24.10 -29.28
C HIS A 888 -11.23 -25.21 -30.03
N ILE A 889 -11.27 -25.15 -31.37
CA ILE A 889 -11.89 -26.21 -32.18
C ILE A 889 -10.96 -27.42 -32.19
N LEU A 890 -11.42 -28.53 -31.61
CA LEU A 890 -10.67 -29.77 -31.56
C LEU A 890 -11.67 -30.93 -31.63
N SER A 891 -11.57 -31.76 -32.66
CA SER A 891 -12.50 -32.86 -32.89
C SER A 891 -12.21 -34.07 -32.01
N SER A 892 -13.30 -34.77 -31.70
CA SER A 892 -13.26 -36.08 -31.09
C SER A 892 -14.49 -36.89 -31.46
N THR A 893 -14.31 -38.19 -31.64
CA THR A 893 -15.40 -39.16 -31.56
C THR A 893 -15.89 -39.28 -30.12
N THR A 894 -15.09 -38.85 -29.13
CA THR A 894 -15.30 -38.90 -27.67
C THR A 894 -15.49 -40.30 -27.11
N MET A 895 -14.88 -40.61 -25.96
CA MET A 895 -15.07 -41.87 -25.23
C MET A 895 -15.10 -41.63 -23.71
N VAL A 896 -13.99 -41.86 -23.01
CA VAL A 896 -13.84 -41.62 -21.56
C VAL A 896 -12.62 -40.75 -21.26
N GLU A 897 -11.93 -40.31 -22.31
CA GLU A 897 -10.71 -39.56 -22.20
C GLU A 897 -10.95 -38.13 -21.70
N MET A 898 -9.90 -37.56 -21.12
CA MET A 898 -9.92 -36.20 -20.57
C MET A 898 -8.64 -35.44 -20.95
N PRO A 899 -8.67 -34.10 -20.92
CA PRO A 899 -7.45 -33.28 -20.95
C PRO A 899 -6.51 -33.63 -19.79
N VAL A 900 -5.21 -33.41 -19.94
CA VAL A 900 -4.23 -33.50 -18.84
C VAL A 900 -3.53 -32.16 -18.74
N VAL A 901 -3.34 -31.66 -17.51
CA VAL A 901 -2.58 -30.44 -17.26
C VAL A 901 -1.29 -30.82 -16.54
N ALA A 902 -0.14 -30.50 -17.13
CA ALA A 902 1.17 -30.81 -16.59
C ALA A 902 2.22 -29.92 -17.26
N ASP A 903 3.25 -29.52 -16.50
CA ASP A 903 4.46 -28.91 -17.06
C ASP A 903 5.28 -30.02 -17.74
N VAL A 904 5.32 -30.04 -19.07
CA VAL A 904 5.97 -31.10 -19.86
C VAL A 904 7.29 -30.67 -20.47
N ASP A 905 7.65 -29.39 -20.38
CA ASP A 905 8.92 -28.86 -20.89
C ASP A 905 9.82 -28.25 -19.81
N ARG A 906 9.35 -28.25 -18.56
CA ARG A 906 10.03 -27.76 -17.35
C ARG A 906 10.37 -26.29 -17.40
N ASP A 907 9.52 -25.49 -18.01
CA ASP A 907 9.66 -24.04 -18.01
C ASP A 907 9.02 -23.36 -16.77
N GLY A 908 8.34 -24.13 -15.92
CA GLY A 908 7.65 -23.65 -14.72
C GLY A 908 6.22 -23.17 -14.99
N ASN A 909 5.68 -23.41 -16.18
CA ASN A 909 4.27 -23.24 -16.52
C ASN A 909 3.71 -24.59 -16.99
N ALA A 910 2.42 -24.84 -16.76
CA ALA A 910 1.79 -26.09 -17.15
C ALA A 910 1.13 -26.01 -18.54
N GLU A 911 1.25 -27.10 -19.30
CA GLU A 911 0.60 -27.26 -20.61
C GLU A 911 -0.71 -28.02 -20.48
N ILE A 912 -1.63 -27.79 -21.43
CA ILE A 912 -2.86 -28.56 -21.57
C ILE A 912 -2.70 -29.58 -22.70
N LEU A 913 -2.53 -30.84 -22.32
CA LEU A 913 -2.41 -31.98 -23.24
C LEU A 913 -3.80 -32.50 -23.59
N VAL A 914 -4.13 -32.50 -24.87
CA VAL A 914 -5.44 -32.97 -25.34
C VAL A 914 -5.28 -33.82 -26.59
N THR A 915 -5.85 -35.02 -26.57
CA THR A 915 -5.88 -35.92 -27.73
C THR A 915 -6.97 -35.51 -28.71
N SER A 916 -6.76 -35.81 -29.98
CA SER A 916 -7.72 -35.50 -31.04
C SER A 916 -7.77 -36.61 -32.08
N ASP A 917 -8.83 -36.61 -32.86
CA ASP A 917 -8.98 -37.49 -34.01
C ASP A 917 -9.52 -36.72 -35.21
N HIS A 918 -9.56 -37.42 -36.34
CA HIS A 918 -10.22 -36.96 -37.57
C HIS A 918 -11.71 -37.32 -37.59
N ALA A 919 -12.40 -37.38 -36.44
CA ALA A 919 -13.82 -37.73 -36.35
C ALA A 919 -14.65 -36.98 -37.39
N TRP A 920 -15.55 -37.74 -38.01
CA TRP A 920 -16.30 -37.46 -39.23
C TRP A 920 -16.60 -35.97 -39.49
N ASP A 921 -16.04 -35.44 -40.58
CA ASP A 921 -16.56 -34.28 -41.33
C ASP A 921 -18.01 -34.57 -41.80
N TYR A 922 -18.98 -34.57 -40.90
CA TYR A 922 -20.39 -34.41 -41.26
C TYR A 922 -20.68 -32.91 -41.37
N PRO A 923 -21.09 -32.41 -42.55
CA PRO A 923 -21.44 -31.01 -42.74
C PRO A 923 -22.59 -30.54 -41.85
#